data_AF-A0A1L7X360-F1
#
_entry.id   AF-A0A1L7X360-F1
#
_cell.length_a   1.000
_cell.length_b   1.000
_cell.length_c   1.000
_cell.angle_alpha   90.00
_cell.angle_beta   90.00
_cell.angle_gamma   90.00
#
_symmetry.space_group_name_H-M   'P 1'
#
loop_
_entity.id
_entity.type
_entity.pdbx_description
1 polymer ?
#
loop_
_entity_poly.entity_id
_entity_poly.type
_entity_poly.pdbx_seq_one_letter_code
_entity_poly.pdbx_strand_id
1 'polypeptide(L)'
;MGTDLKVLAEAAQVAKIVLVAATDGNHGRAVARVASILGLQSRVLVPKSLDTQTVKLIRDEGAEVTITDEDYDATVAMAKAVSENTAAGVLIQDTAFDGYEVIPQWIVDGYSTMMGEIETQLDGQHPDLIVTPVGVGSLAQAVVSYSKATGRGTQVLSVEADTAACLWKSLSCGSPVSVKTGRTILSGMNCGTVSRNSWPILKDGIDASVTVSDAEAHEAVRELSSLGVKAGPCGAATLAALRYVIAPGSLSLTKDSTVVLLSTEGIREYNIPLDVRTSDSVELTQALVRIDSTNPGLSRSGGIGEGPIAEYISAWLEHRGIETHRLEETPTRPSVVGIVRGSGGGKSILLTGHIDTVTTAGYEGDPLSGDIKDGLVYGRRTADMKAGIAAALIGLARAKGANLRGDVIFAGVADEENLSLGTEEVLKAGWKADGAIVLEPTLLDVVLAHKGFVWFEVDIHGFAAHGSRYDLGVDAICKAGHFLVELDSYSKDILKREGHPELGTGSVHASLVQGGEEPSSYPAKCTITIERRTVPGETSESTAAQPRSILDRLVATVEDFKYDLRISFVRPPFQISESDPFVACAIGGIGEALERPAKIKTEKAWTDCALLAEAGIPSLLFGVDGGGLHASIEWATLDSIQTVTKAVSLVVEMFCA
;
A
#
# COMPACT_ATOMS: atom_id res chain seq x y z
N MET A 1 45.83 20.57 -22.87
CA MET A 1 45.85 21.82 -22.10
C MET A 1 44.41 22.18 -21.82
N GLY A 2 43.93 21.96 -20.58
CA GLY A 2 42.57 22.35 -20.20
C GLY A 2 42.49 23.86 -19.98
N THR A 3 41.40 24.48 -20.41
CA THR A 3 41.06 25.87 -20.07
C THR A 3 40.89 25.99 -18.55
N ASP A 4 41.42 27.05 -17.95
CA ASP A 4 41.26 27.32 -16.52
C ASP A 4 39.76 27.39 -16.16
N LEU A 5 39.36 26.69 -15.09
CA LEU A 5 37.98 26.66 -14.59
C LEU A 5 37.45 28.07 -14.31
N LYS A 6 38.31 28.99 -13.89
CA LYS A 6 37.93 30.39 -13.65
C LYS A 6 37.51 31.11 -14.93
N VAL A 7 38.26 30.89 -16.02
CA VAL A 7 37.95 31.47 -17.34
C VAL A 7 36.64 30.91 -17.88
N LEU A 8 36.41 29.60 -17.69
CA LEU A 8 35.14 28.96 -18.05
C LEU A 8 33.96 29.49 -17.23
N ALA A 9 34.14 29.67 -15.92
CA ALA A 9 33.12 30.23 -15.03
C ALA A 9 32.72 31.65 -15.45
N GLU A 10 33.70 32.52 -15.70
CA GLU A 10 33.46 33.90 -16.15
C GLU A 10 32.69 33.92 -17.49
N ALA A 11 33.08 33.08 -18.46
CA ALA A 11 32.38 32.97 -19.74
C ALA A 11 30.94 32.48 -19.58
N ALA A 12 30.71 31.46 -18.73
CA ALA A 12 29.38 30.92 -18.47
C ALA A 12 28.46 31.93 -17.77
N GLN A 13 29.00 32.73 -16.83
CA GLN A 13 28.26 33.80 -16.17
C GLN A 13 27.85 34.90 -17.16
N VAL A 14 28.75 35.31 -18.05
CA VAL A 14 28.44 36.30 -19.11
C VAL A 14 27.36 35.78 -20.05
N ALA A 15 27.41 34.49 -20.39
CA ALA A 15 26.38 33.81 -21.18
C ALA A 15 25.07 33.54 -20.41
N LYS A 16 25.05 33.81 -19.09
CA LYS A 16 23.91 33.58 -18.18
C LYS A 16 23.40 32.13 -18.22
N ILE A 17 24.32 31.18 -18.27
CA ILE A 17 24.00 29.76 -18.30
C ILE A 17 23.20 29.37 -17.05
N VAL A 18 22.15 28.58 -17.26
CA VAL A 18 21.34 27.98 -16.19
C VAL A 18 21.46 26.47 -16.30
N LEU A 19 21.95 25.82 -15.24
CA LEU A 19 22.01 24.36 -15.21
C LEU A 19 20.65 23.80 -14.81
N VAL A 20 20.15 22.81 -15.55
CA VAL A 20 18.86 22.17 -15.29
C VAL A 20 19.07 20.67 -15.10
N ALA A 21 18.48 20.07 -14.08
CA ALA A 21 18.57 18.63 -13.83
C ALA A 21 17.29 18.09 -13.17
N ALA A 22 17.00 16.80 -13.36
CA ALA A 22 16.09 16.03 -12.52
C ALA A 22 16.87 15.11 -11.59
N THR A 23 16.37 14.90 -10.36
CA THR A 23 17.01 14.01 -9.39
C THR A 23 16.00 13.37 -8.44
N ASP A 24 16.28 12.14 -8.02
CA ASP A 24 15.68 11.50 -6.83
C ASP A 24 16.75 11.28 -5.72
N GLY A 25 17.90 11.96 -5.84
CA GLY A 25 19.00 11.81 -4.90
C GLY A 25 20.13 12.82 -5.08
N ASN A 26 21.38 12.34 -5.00
CA ASN A 26 22.58 13.18 -4.93
C ASN A 26 22.93 13.95 -6.22
N HIS A 27 22.44 13.51 -7.39
CA HIS A 27 22.76 14.13 -8.69
C HIS A 27 22.41 15.62 -8.72
N GLY A 28 21.18 15.99 -8.36
CA GLY A 28 20.76 17.39 -8.35
C GLY A 28 21.52 18.24 -7.33
N ARG A 29 21.96 17.65 -6.22
CA ARG A 29 22.83 18.34 -5.25
C ARG A 29 24.23 18.58 -5.81
N ALA A 30 24.79 17.63 -6.56
CA ALA A 30 26.07 17.80 -7.24
C ALA A 30 25.98 18.90 -8.32
N VAL A 31 24.92 18.92 -9.13
CA VAL A 31 24.67 19.97 -10.12
C VAL A 31 24.52 21.34 -9.45
N ALA A 32 23.75 21.43 -8.37
CA ALA A 32 23.58 22.66 -7.60
C ALA A 32 24.90 23.16 -7.02
N ARG A 33 25.72 22.26 -6.47
CA ARG A 33 27.05 22.59 -5.93
C ARG A 33 27.98 23.14 -7.00
N VAL A 34 28.02 22.51 -8.18
CA VAL A 34 28.85 22.98 -9.29
C VAL A 34 28.35 24.32 -9.80
N ALA A 35 27.04 24.54 -9.91
CA ALA A 35 26.49 25.84 -10.26
C ALA A 35 26.94 26.93 -9.27
N SER A 36 26.88 26.63 -7.96
CA SER A 36 27.34 27.52 -6.90
C SER A 36 28.83 27.87 -7.00
N ILE A 37 29.70 26.87 -7.23
CA ILE A 37 31.14 27.06 -7.45
C ILE A 37 31.41 27.96 -8.66
N LEU A 38 30.63 27.79 -9.73
CA LEU A 38 30.78 28.56 -10.98
C LEU A 38 30.04 29.90 -10.96
N GLY A 39 29.28 30.23 -9.90
CA GLY A 39 28.46 31.44 -9.81
C GLY A 39 27.27 31.45 -10.79
N LEU A 40 26.72 30.29 -11.14
CA LEU A 40 25.61 30.09 -12.07
C LEU A 40 24.30 29.80 -11.33
N GLN A 41 23.18 29.97 -12.03
CA GLN A 41 21.87 29.51 -11.55
C GLN A 41 21.70 28.01 -11.81
N SER A 42 20.99 27.32 -10.92
CA SER A 42 20.55 25.95 -11.15
C SER A 42 19.07 25.76 -10.84
N ARG A 43 18.41 24.95 -11.66
CA ARG A 43 17.02 24.51 -11.50
C ARG A 43 17.00 23.00 -11.38
N VAL A 44 16.50 22.49 -10.27
CA VAL A 44 16.46 21.06 -10.00
C VAL A 44 15.00 20.64 -9.85
N LEU A 45 14.57 19.72 -10.71
CA LEU A 45 13.25 19.11 -10.62
C LEU A 45 13.37 17.81 -9.80
N VAL A 46 12.41 17.58 -8.92
CA VAL A 46 12.37 16.40 -8.05
C VAL A 46 10.95 15.81 -8.04
N PRO A 47 10.80 14.48 -8.01
CA PRO A 47 9.49 13.86 -7.88
C PRO A 47 8.91 14.09 -6.48
N LYS A 48 7.58 14.01 -6.35
CA LYS A 48 6.87 14.16 -5.06
C LYS A 48 7.29 13.13 -4.01
N SER A 49 7.78 11.98 -4.46
CA SER A 49 8.25 10.88 -3.62
C SER A 49 9.56 11.22 -2.88
N LEU A 50 10.33 12.21 -3.35
CA LEU A 50 11.61 12.55 -2.75
C LEU A 50 11.41 13.11 -1.34
N ASP A 51 12.20 12.62 -0.38
CA ASP A 51 12.09 13.06 1.00
C ASP A 51 12.43 14.55 1.17
N THR A 52 11.76 15.18 2.12
CA THR A 52 11.86 16.63 2.36
C THR A 52 13.25 17.08 2.79
N GLN A 53 14.05 16.20 3.41
CA GLN A 53 15.42 16.50 3.82
C GLN A 53 16.34 16.56 2.61
N THR A 54 16.23 15.63 1.67
CA THR A 54 17.00 15.67 0.42
C THR A 54 16.65 16.89 -0.42
N VAL A 55 15.36 17.25 -0.51
CA VAL A 55 14.92 18.51 -1.13
C VAL A 55 15.59 19.72 -0.46
N LYS A 56 15.65 19.74 0.87
CA LYS A 56 16.32 20.80 1.62
C LYS A 56 17.82 20.87 1.31
N LEU A 57 18.51 19.72 1.27
CA LEU A 57 19.95 19.68 0.95
C LEU A 57 20.26 20.24 -0.44
N ILE A 58 19.39 20.01 -1.42
CA ILE A 58 19.54 20.58 -2.77
C ILE A 58 19.34 22.11 -2.73
N ARG A 59 18.31 22.59 -2.02
CA ARG A 59 18.05 24.03 -1.85
C ARG A 59 19.20 24.74 -1.12
N ASP A 60 19.79 24.11 -0.12
CA ASP A 60 20.90 24.66 0.68
C ASP A 60 22.17 24.88 -0.16
N GLU A 61 22.34 24.20 -1.30
CA GLU A 61 23.41 24.48 -2.28
C GLU A 61 23.09 25.67 -3.21
N GLY A 62 21.88 26.23 -3.14
CA GLY A 62 21.46 27.41 -3.90
C GLY A 62 20.60 27.14 -5.13
N ALA A 63 20.06 25.93 -5.28
CA ALA A 63 19.20 25.58 -6.41
C ALA A 63 17.74 26.06 -6.24
N GLU A 64 17.13 26.45 -7.36
CA GLU A 64 15.67 26.58 -7.48
C GLU A 64 15.07 25.17 -7.64
N VAL A 65 14.38 24.67 -6.61
CA VAL A 65 13.83 23.30 -6.61
C VAL A 65 12.34 23.30 -6.89
N THR A 66 11.93 22.58 -7.95
CA THR A 66 10.53 22.35 -8.33
C THR A 66 10.13 20.90 -8.04
N ILE A 67 9.08 20.71 -7.24
CA ILE A 67 8.52 19.38 -6.96
C ILE A 67 7.44 19.08 -8.00
N THR A 68 7.56 17.95 -8.70
CA THR A 68 6.58 17.48 -9.69
C THR A 68 5.60 16.49 -9.04
N ASP A 69 4.39 16.35 -9.59
CA ASP A 69 3.43 15.31 -9.16
C ASP A 69 3.66 13.96 -9.90
N GLU A 70 4.78 13.83 -10.61
CA GLU A 70 5.10 12.71 -11.50
C GLU A 70 6.22 11.82 -10.91
N ASP A 71 6.45 10.64 -11.50
CA ASP A 71 7.58 9.78 -11.17
C ASP A 71 8.94 10.35 -11.66
N TYR A 72 10.04 9.66 -11.34
CA TYR A 72 11.39 10.12 -11.70
C TYR A 72 11.58 10.23 -13.23
N ASP A 73 11.15 9.23 -14.01
CA ASP A 73 11.36 9.19 -15.45
C ASP A 73 10.58 10.32 -16.15
N ALA A 74 9.34 10.59 -15.71
CA ALA A 74 8.56 11.73 -16.15
C ALA A 74 9.17 13.07 -15.70
N THR A 75 9.74 13.13 -14.49
CA THR A 75 10.47 14.30 -13.99
C THR A 75 11.71 14.62 -14.83
N VAL A 76 12.43 13.61 -15.32
CA VAL A 76 13.54 13.78 -16.29
C VAL A 76 13.03 14.41 -17.59
N ALA A 77 11.91 13.94 -18.13
CA ALA A 77 11.31 14.52 -19.33
C ALA A 77 10.89 15.99 -19.10
N MET A 78 10.34 16.32 -17.94
CA MET A 78 10.01 17.69 -17.56
C MET A 78 11.27 18.57 -17.43
N ALA A 79 12.36 18.07 -16.86
CA ALA A 79 13.61 18.82 -16.75
C ALA A 79 14.20 19.16 -18.12
N LYS A 80 14.12 18.23 -19.08
CA LYS A 80 14.47 18.50 -20.48
C LYS A 80 13.64 19.66 -21.03
N ALA A 81 12.31 19.61 -20.90
CA ALA A 81 11.43 20.67 -21.37
C ALA A 81 11.73 22.03 -20.69
N VAL A 82 12.05 22.04 -19.39
CA VAL A 82 12.45 23.25 -18.66
C VAL A 82 13.77 23.81 -19.21
N SER A 83 14.73 22.94 -19.55
CA SER A 83 16.01 23.36 -20.12
C SER A 83 15.84 24.01 -21.50
N GLU A 84 15.00 23.45 -22.36
CA GLU A 84 14.72 23.96 -23.71
C GLU A 84 13.98 25.31 -23.69
N ASN A 85 13.12 25.51 -22.69
CA ASN A 85 12.37 26.76 -22.49
C ASN A 85 13.16 27.84 -21.72
N THR A 86 14.39 27.54 -21.31
CA THR A 86 15.27 28.49 -20.63
C THR A 86 16.28 29.06 -21.63
N ALA A 87 16.33 30.38 -21.79
CA ALA A 87 17.09 31.07 -22.86
C ALA A 87 18.59 30.70 -22.96
N ALA A 88 19.19 30.20 -21.88
CA ALA A 88 20.55 29.65 -21.82
C ALA A 88 20.59 28.40 -20.93
N GLY A 89 19.52 27.58 -20.99
CA GLY A 89 19.38 26.35 -20.23
C GLY A 89 20.29 25.25 -20.77
N VAL A 90 21.01 24.59 -19.88
CA VAL A 90 21.80 23.39 -20.20
C VAL A 90 21.29 22.27 -19.31
N LEU A 91 20.72 21.25 -19.94
CA LEU A 91 20.36 20.02 -19.24
C LEU A 91 21.64 19.30 -18.80
N ILE A 92 21.72 18.96 -17.52
CA ILE A 92 22.77 18.14 -16.92
C ILE A 92 22.07 16.93 -16.29
N GLN A 93 21.71 15.95 -17.12
CA GLN A 93 21.14 14.68 -16.68
C GLN A 93 22.16 13.55 -16.82
N ASP A 94 22.18 12.65 -15.84
CA ASP A 94 22.99 11.43 -15.76
C ASP A 94 22.37 10.23 -16.50
N THR A 95 21.18 10.38 -17.06
CA THR A 95 20.46 9.38 -17.86
C THR A 95 20.59 9.69 -19.35
N ALA A 96 21.01 8.70 -20.15
CA ALA A 96 21.06 8.82 -21.60
C ALA A 96 19.74 8.36 -22.25
N PHE A 97 19.24 9.18 -23.18
CA PHE A 97 18.08 8.92 -24.03
C PHE A 97 18.35 9.40 -25.46
N ASP A 98 17.43 9.12 -26.40
CA ASP A 98 17.60 9.43 -27.83
C ASP A 98 18.01 10.89 -28.09
N GLY A 99 19.22 11.07 -28.61
CA GLY A 99 19.80 12.37 -28.94
C GLY A 99 20.43 13.11 -27.76
N TYR A 100 20.59 12.46 -26.61
CA TYR A 100 21.23 13.00 -25.41
C TYR A 100 22.20 11.97 -24.79
N GLU A 101 23.30 11.71 -25.48
CA GLU A 101 24.30 10.70 -25.07
C GLU A 101 25.62 11.32 -24.59
N VAL A 102 25.94 12.55 -25.01
CA VAL A 102 27.25 13.17 -24.77
C VAL A 102 27.45 13.57 -23.31
N ILE A 103 26.50 14.31 -22.71
CA ILE A 103 26.60 14.78 -21.32
C ILE A 103 26.55 13.60 -20.33
N PRO A 104 25.67 12.60 -20.47
CA PRO A 104 25.71 11.40 -19.64
C PRO A 104 27.07 10.69 -19.70
N GLN A 105 27.70 10.61 -20.88
CA GLN A 105 29.03 10.03 -21.00
C GLN A 105 30.09 10.85 -20.24
N TRP A 106 30.04 12.19 -20.28
CA TRP A 106 30.94 13.02 -19.47
C TRP A 106 30.74 12.81 -17.96
N ILE A 107 29.51 12.53 -17.52
CA ILE A 107 29.22 12.19 -16.12
C ILE A 107 29.86 10.83 -15.76
N VAL A 108 29.75 9.83 -16.64
CA VAL A 108 30.45 8.54 -16.49
C VAL A 108 31.96 8.74 -16.38
N ASP A 109 32.54 9.55 -17.28
CA ASP A 109 33.96 9.87 -17.26
C ASP A 109 34.36 10.58 -15.95
N GLY A 110 33.48 11.43 -15.40
CA GLY A 110 33.69 12.04 -14.09
C GLY A 110 33.80 11.01 -12.95
N TYR A 111 32.94 9.99 -12.95
CA TYR A 111 32.96 8.91 -11.95
C TYR A 111 34.26 8.08 -11.98
N SER A 112 34.99 8.04 -13.10
CA SER A 112 36.26 7.30 -13.17
C SER A 112 37.32 7.86 -12.22
N THR A 113 37.17 9.10 -11.75
CA THR A 113 38.05 9.72 -10.73
C THR A 113 38.11 8.85 -9.46
N MET A 114 36.97 8.36 -8.98
CA MET A 114 36.93 7.49 -7.79
C MET A 114 37.70 6.18 -8.02
N MET A 115 37.72 5.67 -9.24
CA MET A 115 38.45 4.45 -9.55
C MET A 115 39.98 4.67 -9.51
N GLY A 116 40.44 5.85 -9.95
CA GLY A 116 41.85 6.25 -9.82
C GLY A 116 42.26 6.48 -8.37
N GLU A 117 41.36 7.00 -7.53
CA GLU A 117 41.56 7.12 -6.08
C GLU A 117 41.70 5.75 -5.42
N ILE A 118 40.82 4.80 -5.75
CA ILE A 118 40.90 3.41 -5.28
C ILE A 118 42.25 2.78 -5.67
N GLU A 119 42.66 2.88 -6.93
CA GLU A 119 43.94 2.34 -7.41
C GLU A 119 45.14 2.96 -6.66
N THR A 120 45.09 4.26 -6.37
CA THR A 120 46.11 4.96 -5.58
C THR A 120 46.14 4.46 -4.14
N GLN A 121 44.98 4.26 -3.51
CA GLN A 121 44.87 3.78 -2.13
C GLN A 121 45.25 2.30 -1.96
N LEU A 122 45.19 1.52 -3.05
CA LEU A 122 45.62 0.12 -3.08
C LEU A 122 47.06 -0.05 -3.59
N ASP A 123 47.86 1.03 -3.62
CA ASP A 123 49.26 1.01 -4.08
C ASP A 123 49.45 0.35 -5.46
N GLY A 124 48.49 0.57 -6.37
CA GLY A 124 48.49 0.00 -7.72
C GLY A 124 48.04 -1.46 -7.80
N GLN A 125 47.62 -2.07 -6.69
CA GLN A 125 46.91 -3.36 -6.70
C GLN A 125 45.46 -3.17 -7.16
N HIS A 126 44.86 -4.26 -7.67
CA HIS A 126 43.47 -4.26 -8.11
C HIS A 126 42.61 -5.05 -7.12
N PRO A 127 41.41 -4.57 -6.79
CA PRO A 127 40.49 -5.32 -5.95
C PRO A 127 39.99 -6.57 -6.69
N ASP A 128 39.71 -7.62 -5.93
CA ASP A 128 39.09 -8.84 -6.47
C ASP A 128 37.61 -8.60 -6.81
N LEU A 129 36.94 -7.72 -6.04
CA LEU A 129 35.54 -7.37 -6.22
C LEU A 129 35.29 -5.89 -5.93
N ILE A 130 34.53 -5.23 -6.80
CA ILE A 130 33.90 -3.95 -6.52
C ILE A 130 32.39 -4.16 -6.47
N VAL A 131 31.77 -3.75 -5.35
CA VAL A 131 30.32 -3.70 -5.20
C VAL A 131 29.85 -2.27 -5.48
N THR A 132 29.02 -2.09 -6.50
CA THR A 132 28.52 -0.79 -6.94
C THR A 132 27.00 -0.69 -6.79
N PRO A 133 26.48 0.36 -6.12
CA PRO A 133 25.07 0.66 -6.19
C PRO A 133 24.72 1.16 -7.61
N VAL A 134 23.48 0.91 -8.01
CA VAL A 134 22.97 1.23 -9.34
C VAL A 134 21.68 2.02 -9.21
N GLY A 135 21.66 3.21 -9.83
CA GLY A 135 20.44 3.91 -10.23
C GLY A 135 20.27 3.78 -11.74
N VAL A 136 20.51 4.86 -12.49
CA VAL A 136 20.46 4.83 -13.98
C VAL A 136 21.64 4.08 -14.62
N GLY A 137 22.65 3.67 -13.85
CA GLY A 137 23.77 2.84 -14.31
C GLY A 137 25.07 3.59 -14.63
N SER A 138 25.09 4.93 -14.60
CA SER A 138 26.27 5.73 -15.00
C SER A 138 27.51 5.49 -14.12
N LEU A 139 27.34 5.40 -12.80
CA LEU A 139 28.44 5.02 -11.89
C LEU A 139 28.91 3.59 -12.18
N ALA A 140 27.98 2.65 -12.30
CA ALA A 140 28.31 1.25 -12.56
C ALA A 140 29.01 1.07 -13.91
N GLN A 141 28.69 1.87 -14.93
CA GLN A 141 29.40 1.88 -16.20
C GLN A 141 30.87 2.25 -16.02
N ALA A 142 31.17 3.27 -15.20
CA ALA A 142 32.55 3.66 -14.89
C ALA A 142 33.29 2.53 -14.16
N VAL A 143 32.63 1.87 -13.19
CA VAL A 143 33.18 0.72 -12.45
C VAL A 143 33.47 -0.44 -13.39
N VAL A 144 32.54 -0.82 -14.27
CA VAL A 144 32.73 -1.91 -15.23
C VAL A 144 33.86 -1.57 -16.21
N SER A 145 33.88 -0.36 -16.74
CA SER A 145 34.93 0.08 -17.68
C SER A 145 36.31 0.02 -17.05
N TYR A 146 36.43 0.40 -15.76
CA TYR A 146 37.66 0.26 -14.98
C TYR A 146 38.02 -1.21 -14.74
N SER A 147 37.07 -2.03 -14.31
CA SER A 147 37.30 -3.42 -13.87
C SER A 147 37.61 -4.37 -15.03
N LYS A 148 37.07 -4.10 -16.23
CA LYS A 148 37.24 -4.94 -17.42
C LYS A 148 38.30 -4.40 -18.39
N ALA A 149 39.02 -3.35 -18.01
CA ALA A 149 40.18 -2.87 -18.77
C ALA A 149 41.27 -3.95 -18.86
N THR A 150 42.05 -3.95 -19.94
CA THR A 150 43.07 -4.98 -20.21
C THR A 150 44.04 -5.13 -19.03
N GLY A 151 44.25 -6.37 -18.58
CA GLY A 151 45.14 -6.70 -17.47
C GLY A 151 44.47 -6.74 -16.09
N ARG A 152 43.15 -6.52 -16.02
CA ARG A 152 42.39 -6.55 -14.76
C ARG A 152 41.46 -7.76 -14.70
N GLY A 153 41.37 -8.34 -13.51
CA GLY A 153 40.51 -9.50 -13.20
C GLY A 153 39.41 -9.18 -12.18
N THR A 154 39.15 -7.90 -11.92
CA THR A 154 38.19 -7.44 -10.92
C THR A 154 36.77 -7.87 -11.30
N GLN A 155 36.10 -8.55 -10.37
CA GLN A 155 34.69 -8.87 -10.48
C GLN A 155 33.84 -7.66 -10.08
N VAL A 156 32.64 -7.53 -10.63
CA VAL A 156 31.70 -6.44 -10.36
C VAL A 156 30.36 -7.01 -9.91
N LEU A 157 29.96 -6.62 -8.70
CA LEU A 157 28.64 -6.88 -8.15
C LEU A 157 27.81 -5.60 -8.20
N SER A 158 26.69 -5.63 -8.92
CA SER A 158 25.70 -4.54 -8.87
C SER A 158 24.68 -4.78 -7.77
N VAL A 159 24.23 -3.70 -7.14
CA VAL A 159 23.08 -3.70 -6.23
C VAL A 159 22.07 -2.64 -6.61
N GLU A 160 20.79 -3.01 -6.57
CA GLU A 160 19.63 -2.13 -6.72
C GLU A 160 18.66 -2.30 -5.55
N ALA A 161 17.77 -1.32 -5.35
CA ALA A 161 16.60 -1.51 -4.50
C ALA A 161 15.67 -2.53 -5.17
N ASP A 162 15.11 -3.48 -4.41
CA ASP A 162 14.14 -4.44 -4.94
C ASP A 162 12.89 -3.78 -5.54
N THR A 163 12.49 -2.62 -5.02
CA THR A 163 11.40 -1.77 -5.54
C THR A 163 11.77 -0.93 -6.78
N ALA A 164 13.02 -0.96 -7.23
CA ALA A 164 13.52 -0.19 -8.38
C ALA A 164 14.63 -0.89 -9.19
N ALA A 165 14.57 -2.23 -9.29
CA ALA A 165 15.63 -3.06 -9.83
C ALA A 165 15.66 -3.16 -11.37
N CYS A 166 15.81 -2.03 -12.07
CA CYS A 166 15.75 -1.95 -13.52
C CYS A 166 16.89 -2.72 -14.23
N LEU A 167 18.12 -2.65 -13.72
CA LEU A 167 19.28 -3.34 -14.28
C LEU A 167 19.18 -4.85 -14.05
N TRP A 168 18.87 -5.28 -12.83
CA TRP A 168 18.72 -6.68 -12.46
C TRP A 168 17.68 -7.37 -13.35
N LYS A 169 16.53 -6.70 -13.56
CA LYS A 169 15.47 -7.21 -14.43
C LYS A 169 15.91 -7.22 -15.90
N SER A 170 16.61 -6.18 -16.35
CA SER A 170 17.15 -6.10 -17.71
C SER A 170 18.17 -7.22 -18.00
N LEU A 171 19.07 -7.49 -17.05
CA LEU A 171 20.04 -8.58 -17.13
C LEU A 171 19.34 -9.95 -17.17
N SER A 172 18.34 -10.14 -16.31
CA SER A 172 17.55 -11.38 -16.26
C SER A 172 16.77 -11.65 -17.55
N CYS A 173 16.26 -10.59 -18.21
CA CYS A 173 15.56 -10.68 -19.49
C CYS A 173 16.49 -10.64 -20.71
N GLY A 174 17.77 -10.32 -20.54
CA GLY A 174 18.76 -10.16 -21.62
C GLY A 174 18.58 -8.93 -22.52
N SER A 175 17.62 -8.04 -22.20
CA SER A 175 17.30 -6.81 -22.93
C SER A 175 16.87 -5.70 -21.96
N PRO A 176 17.04 -4.40 -22.31
CA PRO A 176 16.62 -3.30 -21.45
C PRO A 176 15.12 -3.34 -21.19
N VAL A 177 14.73 -3.28 -19.93
CA VAL A 177 13.34 -3.14 -19.50
C VAL A 177 13.23 -2.03 -18.47
N SER A 178 12.11 -1.31 -18.52
CA SER A 178 11.75 -0.36 -17.48
C SER A 178 10.90 -1.06 -16.41
N VAL A 179 11.08 -0.63 -15.16
CA VAL A 179 10.25 -1.04 -14.03
C VAL A 179 9.53 0.18 -13.49
N LYS A 180 8.30 -0.01 -13.01
CA LYS A 180 7.64 0.99 -12.20
C LYS A 180 8.33 1.01 -10.83
N THR A 181 8.75 2.17 -10.39
CA THR A 181 9.44 2.32 -9.10
C THR A 181 8.45 2.47 -7.94
N GLY A 182 8.84 1.92 -6.80
CA GLY A 182 8.14 2.08 -5.53
C GLY A 182 8.70 3.22 -4.68
N ARG A 183 8.22 3.31 -3.44
CA ARG A 183 8.80 4.17 -2.41
C ARG A 183 9.92 3.41 -1.70
N THR A 184 11.09 4.03 -1.54
CA THR A 184 12.25 3.40 -0.90
C THR A 184 13.12 4.42 -0.17
N ILE A 185 13.81 3.99 0.89
CA ILE A 185 14.89 4.76 1.53
C ILE A 185 16.17 4.80 0.67
N LEU A 186 16.25 4.00 -0.39
CA LEU A 186 17.36 3.97 -1.34
C LEU A 186 17.13 4.98 -2.48
N SER A 187 16.77 6.23 -2.16
CA SER A 187 16.30 7.23 -3.13
C SER A 187 17.26 7.46 -4.30
N GLY A 188 18.58 7.46 -4.06
CA GLY A 188 19.59 7.59 -5.12
C GLY A 188 19.70 6.39 -6.08
N MET A 189 18.98 5.31 -5.79
CA MET A 189 18.90 4.08 -6.57
C MET A 189 17.48 3.83 -7.10
N ASN A 190 16.53 4.75 -6.85
CA ASN A 190 15.12 4.60 -7.18
C ASN A 190 14.83 4.94 -8.66
N CYS A 191 15.51 4.25 -9.58
CA CYS A 191 15.48 4.54 -11.01
C CYS A 191 14.73 3.44 -11.77
N GLY A 192 13.75 3.81 -12.60
CA GLY A 192 12.92 2.85 -13.33
C GLY A 192 13.57 2.30 -14.59
N THR A 193 14.57 2.99 -15.14
CA THR A 193 15.12 2.70 -16.47
C THR A 193 16.65 2.81 -16.49
N VAL A 194 17.32 1.79 -17.02
CA VAL A 194 18.79 1.83 -17.24
C VAL A 194 19.12 2.79 -18.38
N SER A 195 20.12 3.64 -18.16
CA SER A 195 20.66 4.58 -19.15
C SER A 195 21.12 3.85 -20.42
N ARG A 196 20.72 4.36 -21.59
CA ARG A 196 20.98 3.72 -22.88
C ARG A 196 22.48 3.46 -23.13
N ASN A 197 23.34 4.42 -22.80
CA ASN A 197 24.79 4.29 -22.99
C ASN A 197 25.42 3.26 -22.06
N SER A 198 24.85 3.11 -20.85
CA SER A 198 25.37 2.20 -19.85
C SER A 198 25.02 0.75 -20.15
N TRP A 199 23.84 0.49 -20.72
CA TRP A 199 23.34 -0.87 -20.93
C TRP A 199 24.32 -1.84 -21.62
N PRO A 200 24.91 -1.54 -22.79
CA PRO A 200 25.80 -2.48 -23.47
C PRO A 200 27.01 -2.87 -22.61
N ILE A 201 27.57 -1.89 -21.88
CA ILE A 201 28.73 -2.11 -21.01
C ILE A 201 28.34 -2.92 -19.78
N LEU A 202 27.22 -2.59 -19.15
CA LEU A 202 26.73 -3.30 -17.97
C LEU A 202 26.33 -4.74 -18.28
N LYS A 203 25.67 -4.97 -19.42
CA LYS A 203 25.26 -6.30 -19.87
C LYS A 203 26.44 -7.27 -19.97
N ASP A 204 27.56 -6.81 -20.52
CA ASP A 204 28.71 -7.67 -20.81
C ASP A 204 29.74 -7.69 -19.66
N GLY A 205 29.63 -6.78 -18.68
CA GLY A 205 30.67 -6.58 -17.67
C GLY A 205 30.25 -6.72 -16.22
N ILE A 206 28.96 -6.85 -15.90
CA ILE A 206 28.49 -7.21 -14.55
C ILE A 206 28.62 -8.72 -14.35
N ASP A 207 29.36 -9.15 -13.33
CA ASP A 207 29.55 -10.58 -13.01
C ASP A 207 28.40 -11.13 -12.16
N ALA A 208 27.82 -10.29 -11.29
CA ALA A 208 26.65 -10.63 -10.48
C ALA A 208 25.78 -9.39 -10.23
N SER A 209 24.48 -9.60 -10.11
CA SER A 209 23.51 -8.55 -9.81
C SER A 209 22.56 -9.05 -8.74
N VAL A 210 22.34 -8.23 -7.70
CA VAL A 210 21.44 -8.53 -6.60
C VAL A 210 20.56 -7.33 -6.29
N THR A 211 19.44 -7.58 -5.65
CA THR A 211 18.55 -6.55 -5.13
C THR A 211 18.56 -6.62 -3.61
N VAL A 212 18.34 -5.49 -2.95
CA VAL A 212 18.22 -5.41 -1.49
C VAL A 212 16.96 -4.66 -1.10
N SER A 213 16.34 -5.10 -0.02
CA SER A 213 15.22 -4.38 0.59
C SER A 213 15.71 -3.19 1.42
N ASP A 214 14.81 -2.25 1.68
CA ASP A 214 15.05 -1.14 2.60
C ASP A 214 15.52 -1.62 3.99
N ALA A 215 14.92 -2.71 4.50
CA ALA A 215 15.29 -3.31 5.78
C ALA A 215 16.74 -3.78 5.81
N GLU A 216 17.20 -4.43 4.74
CA GLU A 216 18.59 -4.89 4.62
C GLU A 216 19.57 -3.73 4.49
N ALA A 217 19.21 -2.70 3.72
CA ALA A 217 20.00 -1.49 3.65
C ALA A 217 20.11 -0.82 5.02
N HIS A 218 19.02 -0.75 5.79
CA HIS A 218 19.02 -0.21 7.14
C HIS A 218 19.89 -1.03 8.11
N GLU A 219 19.82 -2.36 8.06
CA GLU A 219 20.71 -3.24 8.84
C GLU A 219 22.18 -2.97 8.51
N ALA A 220 22.50 -2.81 7.23
CA ALA A 220 23.85 -2.47 6.79
C ALA A 220 24.28 -1.06 7.25
N VAL A 221 23.38 -0.08 7.29
CA VAL A 221 23.66 1.25 7.87
C VAL A 221 24.06 1.11 9.34
N ARG A 222 23.31 0.33 10.13
CA ARG A 222 23.59 0.12 11.55
C ARG A 222 24.95 -0.56 11.76
N GLU A 223 25.27 -1.55 10.95
CA GLU A 223 26.56 -2.24 11.01
C GLU A 223 27.72 -1.30 10.65
N LEU A 224 27.65 -0.61 9.52
CA LEU A 224 28.68 0.37 9.11
C LEU A 224 28.88 1.46 10.16
N SER A 225 27.79 1.96 10.75
CA SER A 225 27.88 2.93 11.84
C SER A 225 28.59 2.36 13.07
N SER A 226 28.40 1.08 13.40
CA SER A 226 29.11 0.43 14.52
C SER A 226 30.61 0.29 14.27
N LEU A 227 31.01 0.27 12.99
CA LEU A 227 32.41 0.25 12.53
C LEU A 227 32.99 1.67 12.32
N GLY A 228 32.23 2.73 12.61
CA GLY A 228 32.66 4.12 12.45
C GLY A 228 32.53 4.67 11.03
N VAL A 229 31.90 3.94 10.10
CA VAL A 229 31.64 4.38 8.73
C VAL A 229 30.32 5.15 8.67
N LYS A 230 30.36 6.37 8.16
CA LYS A 230 29.21 7.27 8.06
C LYS A 230 28.48 7.10 6.73
N ALA A 231 27.71 6.02 6.59
CA ALA A 231 26.92 5.74 5.39
C ALA A 231 25.41 6.00 5.59
N GLY A 232 24.76 6.51 4.55
CA GLY A 232 23.30 6.48 4.41
C GLY A 232 22.83 5.18 3.74
N PRO A 233 21.52 4.97 3.57
CA PRO A 233 20.97 3.76 2.96
C PRO A 233 21.60 3.38 1.62
N CYS A 234 21.75 4.31 0.66
CA CYS A 234 22.32 4.00 -0.66
C CYS A 234 23.80 3.60 -0.55
N GLY A 235 24.53 4.23 0.38
CA GLY A 235 25.94 3.91 0.64
C GLY A 235 26.14 2.60 1.38
N ALA A 236 25.13 2.15 2.15
CA ALA A 236 25.17 0.88 2.88
C ALA A 236 24.66 -0.30 2.04
N ALA A 237 23.92 -0.05 0.96
CA ALA A 237 23.37 -1.09 0.07
C ALA A 237 24.44 -2.05 -0.45
N THR A 238 25.67 -1.58 -0.67
CA THR A 238 26.78 -2.43 -1.11
C THR A 238 27.20 -3.47 -0.07
N LEU A 239 27.12 -3.13 1.23
CA LEU A 239 27.38 -4.10 2.28
C LEU A 239 26.24 -5.12 2.38
N ALA A 240 24.99 -4.68 2.26
CA ALA A 240 23.84 -5.58 2.21
C ALA A 240 23.97 -6.58 1.04
N ALA A 241 24.32 -6.10 -0.14
CA ALA A 241 24.53 -6.91 -1.34
C ALA A 241 25.64 -7.95 -1.19
N LEU A 242 26.75 -7.60 -0.54
CA LEU A 242 27.88 -8.51 -0.34
C LEU A 242 27.45 -9.79 0.40
N ARG A 243 26.46 -9.72 1.30
CA ARG A 243 25.97 -10.87 2.06
C ARG A 243 25.35 -11.96 1.18
N TYR A 244 24.81 -11.60 0.03
CA TYR A 244 24.20 -12.56 -0.92
C TYR A 244 25.21 -13.39 -1.69
N VAL A 245 26.43 -12.86 -1.91
CA VAL A 245 27.46 -13.49 -2.75
C VAL A 245 28.54 -14.23 -1.95
N ILE A 246 28.49 -14.17 -0.62
CA ILE A 246 29.35 -14.99 0.25
C ILE A 246 28.88 -16.46 0.29
N ALA A 247 27.68 -16.77 -0.22
CA ALA A 247 27.23 -18.14 -0.39
C ALA A 247 28.02 -18.88 -1.51
N PRO A 248 28.40 -20.16 -1.34
CA PRO A 248 29.30 -20.85 -2.27
C PRO A 248 28.75 -20.90 -3.71
N GLY A 249 29.51 -20.37 -4.69
CA GLY A 249 29.32 -20.66 -6.12
C GLY A 249 29.06 -19.49 -7.07
N SER A 250 28.90 -18.24 -6.61
CA SER A 250 28.59 -17.08 -7.46
C SER A 250 29.80 -16.20 -7.81
N LEU A 251 30.70 -15.93 -6.86
CA LEU A 251 31.94 -15.17 -7.05
C LEU A 251 33.15 -15.91 -6.46
N SER A 252 34.34 -15.72 -7.03
CA SER A 252 35.56 -16.45 -6.64
C SER A 252 36.29 -15.76 -5.48
N LEU A 253 35.56 -15.43 -4.41
CA LEU A 253 36.13 -14.75 -3.25
C LEU A 253 36.84 -15.74 -2.33
N THR A 254 37.98 -15.32 -1.80
CA THR A 254 38.75 -16.04 -0.77
C THR A 254 38.92 -15.15 0.45
N LYS A 255 39.43 -15.71 1.56
CA LYS A 255 39.79 -14.92 2.76
C LYS A 255 40.87 -13.86 2.49
N ASP A 256 41.62 -14.00 1.40
CA ASP A 256 42.72 -13.11 1.01
C ASP A 256 42.25 -12.08 -0.03
N SER A 257 40.96 -12.10 -0.40
CA SER A 257 40.40 -11.18 -1.39
C SER A 257 40.19 -9.77 -0.84
N THR A 258 40.48 -8.78 -1.67
CA THR A 258 40.21 -7.36 -1.41
C THR A 258 38.87 -6.98 -2.04
N VAL A 259 37.91 -6.57 -1.22
CA VAL A 259 36.58 -6.14 -1.64
C VAL A 259 36.42 -4.63 -1.41
N VAL A 260 35.99 -3.92 -2.44
CA VAL A 260 35.67 -2.48 -2.36
C VAL A 260 34.16 -2.31 -2.37
N LEU A 261 33.65 -1.59 -1.36
CA LEU A 261 32.24 -1.21 -1.24
C LEU A 261 32.11 0.28 -1.56
N LEU A 262 31.38 0.62 -2.63
CA LEU A 262 31.17 2.02 -3.00
C LEU A 262 30.06 2.66 -2.18
N SER A 263 30.43 3.55 -1.26
CA SER A 263 29.47 4.34 -0.47
C SER A 263 29.12 5.64 -1.19
N THR A 264 27.93 5.71 -1.79
CA THR A 264 27.46 6.86 -2.58
C THR A 264 26.65 7.88 -1.79
N GLU A 265 26.44 7.64 -0.49
CA GLU A 265 25.59 8.47 0.37
C GLU A 265 26.09 8.47 1.82
N GLY A 266 26.10 9.64 2.46
CA GLY A 266 26.42 9.80 3.87
C GLY A 266 25.19 9.74 4.79
N ILE A 267 25.39 9.89 6.10
CA ILE A 267 24.30 9.86 7.09
C ILE A 267 23.22 10.91 6.76
N ARG A 268 21.95 10.47 6.80
CA ARG A 268 20.74 11.31 6.73
C ARG A 268 19.62 10.69 7.56
N GLU A 269 18.56 11.43 7.80
CA GLU A 269 17.36 10.93 8.46
C GLU A 269 16.45 10.22 7.44
N TYR A 270 15.77 9.17 7.88
CA TYR A 270 14.78 8.41 7.11
C TYR A 270 13.90 7.61 8.06
N ASN A 271 12.72 7.19 7.59
CA ASN A 271 11.84 6.30 8.34
C ASN A 271 12.47 4.90 8.40
N ILE A 272 12.53 4.30 9.60
CA ILE A 272 13.07 2.95 9.76
C ILE A 272 12.12 1.97 9.06
N PRO A 273 12.59 1.23 8.05
CA PRO A 273 11.76 0.28 7.33
C PRO A 273 11.46 -0.95 8.18
N LEU A 274 10.26 -1.50 7.99
CA LEU A 274 9.92 -2.82 8.51
C LEU A 274 10.49 -3.91 7.59
N ASP A 275 10.79 -5.06 8.17
CA ASP A 275 11.29 -6.20 7.41
C ASP A 275 10.20 -6.76 6.48
N VAL A 276 10.55 -6.92 5.20
CA VAL A 276 9.69 -7.48 4.15
C VAL A 276 10.07 -8.92 3.77
N ARG A 277 11.18 -9.45 4.31
CA ARG A 277 11.73 -10.76 3.95
C ARG A 277 10.96 -11.93 4.55
N THR A 278 10.25 -11.71 5.66
CA THR A 278 9.56 -12.80 6.35
C THR A 278 8.53 -13.48 5.45
N SER A 279 8.57 -14.81 5.45
CA SER A 279 7.60 -15.68 4.79
C SER A 279 6.82 -16.52 5.80
N ASP A 280 6.92 -16.16 7.08
CA ASP A 280 6.12 -16.71 8.17
C ASP A 280 4.90 -15.81 8.41
N SER A 281 3.71 -16.41 8.45
CA SER A 281 2.45 -15.68 8.58
C SER A 281 2.29 -14.99 9.94
N VAL A 282 2.91 -15.50 11.00
CA VAL A 282 2.86 -14.88 12.33
C VAL A 282 3.75 -13.65 12.37
N GLU A 283 4.99 -13.76 11.90
CA GLU A 283 5.91 -12.62 11.82
C GLU A 283 5.35 -11.51 10.93
N LEU A 284 4.75 -11.87 9.78
CA LEU A 284 4.07 -10.92 8.90
C LEU A 284 2.87 -10.27 9.61
N THR A 285 2.12 -11.02 10.42
CA THR A 285 1.04 -10.45 11.24
C THR A 285 1.60 -9.40 12.21
N GLN A 286 2.70 -9.69 12.92
CA GLN A 286 3.32 -8.71 13.82
C GLN A 286 3.73 -7.43 13.07
N ALA A 287 4.30 -7.57 11.87
CA ALA A 287 4.71 -6.43 11.05
C ALA A 287 3.50 -5.57 10.64
N LEU A 288 2.40 -6.19 10.18
CA LEU A 288 1.17 -5.47 9.82
C LEU A 288 0.53 -4.78 11.03
N VAL A 289 0.51 -5.43 12.21
CA VAL A 289 -0.07 -4.87 13.44
C VAL A 289 0.69 -3.62 13.88
N ARG A 290 2.01 -3.59 13.70
CA ARG A 290 2.87 -2.43 14.04
C ARG A 290 2.65 -1.20 13.17
N ILE A 291 1.86 -1.31 12.10
CA ILE A 291 1.57 -0.22 11.19
C ILE A 291 0.19 0.37 11.54
N ASP A 292 0.17 1.62 11.99
CA ASP A 292 -1.08 2.36 12.15
C ASP A 292 -1.75 2.53 10.77
N SER A 293 -3.01 2.13 10.72
CA SER A 293 -3.87 2.14 9.53
C SER A 293 -5.27 2.63 9.90
N THR A 294 -5.34 3.44 10.96
CA THR A 294 -6.61 3.91 11.51
C THR A 294 -7.38 4.71 10.47
N ASN A 295 -8.62 4.31 10.27
CA ASN A 295 -9.58 4.90 9.37
C ASN A 295 -9.83 6.39 9.73
N PRO A 296 -9.51 7.36 8.84
CA PRO A 296 -9.68 8.79 9.10
C PRO A 296 -11.14 9.22 9.28
N GLY A 297 -12.10 8.51 8.69
CA GLY A 297 -13.52 8.88 8.68
C GLY A 297 -14.32 8.43 9.91
N LEU A 298 -13.83 7.44 10.66
CA LEU A 298 -14.57 6.84 11.78
C LEU A 298 -14.27 7.47 13.15
N SER A 299 -13.01 7.84 13.40
CA SER A 299 -12.59 8.29 14.72
C SER A 299 -12.72 9.81 14.88
N ARG A 300 -13.21 10.25 16.05
CA ARG A 300 -13.17 11.67 16.45
C ARG A 300 -11.75 12.23 16.54
N SER A 301 -10.74 11.38 16.76
CA SER A 301 -9.34 11.78 16.87
C SER A 301 -8.63 11.95 15.51
N GLY A 302 -9.28 11.59 14.39
CA GLY A 302 -8.65 11.47 13.08
C GLY A 302 -7.67 10.30 13.04
N GLY A 303 -7.93 9.34 12.14
CA GLY A 303 -6.97 8.30 11.78
C GLY A 303 -5.94 8.80 10.76
N ILE A 304 -4.83 8.07 10.60
CA ILE A 304 -3.77 8.46 9.65
C ILE A 304 -4.01 7.93 8.23
N GLY A 305 -4.98 7.02 8.04
CA GLY A 305 -5.27 6.37 6.77
C GLY A 305 -4.40 5.15 6.48
N GLU A 306 -4.66 4.53 5.34
CA GLU A 306 -4.13 3.22 4.94
C GLU A 306 -2.82 3.34 4.16
N GLY A 307 -2.33 4.58 3.94
CA GLY A 307 -1.08 4.87 3.23
C GLY A 307 0.11 4.01 3.68
N PRO A 308 0.51 4.05 4.96
CA PRO A 308 1.67 3.31 5.45
C PRO A 308 1.55 1.78 5.30
N ILE A 309 0.37 1.21 5.55
CA ILE A 309 0.17 -0.24 5.44
C ILE A 309 0.12 -0.69 3.97
N ALA A 310 -0.49 0.11 3.10
CA ALA A 310 -0.47 -0.11 1.66
C ALA A 310 0.94 -0.04 1.08
N GLU A 311 1.77 0.90 1.55
CA GLU A 311 3.19 1.01 1.19
C GLU A 311 3.96 -0.26 1.61
N TYR A 312 3.77 -0.73 2.86
CA TYR A 312 4.43 -1.95 3.34
C TYR A 312 4.00 -3.19 2.55
N ILE A 313 2.71 -3.38 2.30
CA ILE A 313 2.20 -4.51 1.52
C ILE A 313 2.75 -4.47 0.09
N SER A 314 2.79 -3.28 -0.53
CA SER A 314 3.36 -3.12 -1.88
C SER A 314 4.83 -3.52 -1.91
N ALA A 315 5.63 -3.04 -0.96
CA ALA A 315 7.04 -3.40 -0.83
C ALA A 315 7.24 -4.91 -0.58
N TRP A 316 6.37 -5.53 0.24
CA TRP A 316 6.42 -6.97 0.51
C TRP A 316 6.15 -7.82 -0.74
N LEU A 317 5.22 -7.38 -1.59
CA LEU A 317 4.91 -8.00 -2.88
C LEU A 317 6.04 -7.78 -3.90
N GLU A 318 6.54 -6.55 -4.00
CA GLU A 318 7.62 -6.16 -4.93
C GLU A 318 8.94 -6.86 -4.61
N HIS A 319 9.29 -7.01 -3.32
CA HIS A 319 10.44 -7.82 -2.87
C HIS A 319 10.40 -9.25 -3.42
N ARG A 320 9.19 -9.80 -3.61
CA ARG A 320 8.97 -11.13 -4.17
C ARG A 320 8.75 -11.12 -5.67
N GLY A 321 8.87 -9.97 -6.33
CA GLY A 321 8.58 -9.78 -7.75
C GLY A 321 7.15 -10.19 -8.12
N ILE A 322 6.19 -9.98 -7.24
CA ILE A 322 4.76 -10.17 -7.51
C ILE A 322 4.24 -8.89 -8.20
N GLU A 323 3.31 -9.04 -9.16
CA GLU A 323 2.71 -7.89 -9.85
C GLU A 323 1.87 -7.09 -8.84
N THR A 324 2.15 -5.80 -8.70
CA THR A 324 1.55 -4.94 -7.66
C THR A 324 0.87 -3.72 -8.29
N HIS A 325 -0.35 -3.43 -7.84
CA HIS A 325 -1.11 -2.24 -8.22
C HIS A 325 -1.61 -1.53 -6.97
N ARG A 326 -1.44 -0.21 -6.94
CA ARG A 326 -1.99 0.65 -5.89
C ARG A 326 -3.14 1.45 -6.49
N LEU A 327 -4.31 1.37 -5.85
CA LEU A 327 -5.53 2.10 -6.20
C LEU A 327 -5.77 3.14 -5.12
N GLU A 328 -6.10 4.38 -5.48
CA GLU A 328 -6.36 5.47 -4.52
C GLU A 328 -7.27 6.53 -5.15
N GLU A 329 -8.53 6.17 -5.41
CA GLU A 329 -9.57 7.11 -5.86
C GLU A 329 -9.91 8.13 -4.76
N THR A 330 -9.83 7.71 -3.49
CA THR A 330 -10.02 8.59 -2.33
C THR A 330 -8.67 8.87 -1.68
N PRO A 331 -8.25 10.15 -1.54
CA PRO A 331 -6.99 10.49 -0.92
C PRO A 331 -6.83 9.87 0.47
N THR A 332 -5.63 9.37 0.79
CA THR A 332 -5.26 8.68 2.04
C THR A 332 -5.89 7.31 2.25
N ARG A 333 -6.66 6.80 1.28
CA ARG A 333 -7.39 5.52 1.34
C ARG A 333 -6.92 4.52 0.28
N PRO A 334 -5.61 4.24 0.14
CA PRO A 334 -5.18 3.35 -0.91
C PRO A 334 -5.56 1.90 -0.65
N SER A 335 -6.00 1.21 -1.69
CA SER A 335 -6.08 -0.24 -1.76
C SER A 335 -4.87 -0.80 -2.51
N VAL A 336 -4.50 -2.05 -2.24
CA VAL A 336 -3.37 -2.75 -2.91
C VAL A 336 -3.85 -4.05 -3.52
N VAL A 337 -3.51 -4.28 -4.78
CA VAL A 337 -3.78 -5.52 -5.51
C VAL A 337 -2.46 -6.18 -5.88
N GLY A 338 -2.29 -7.44 -5.46
CA GLY A 338 -1.13 -8.28 -5.79
C GLY A 338 -1.55 -9.45 -6.68
N ILE A 339 -0.78 -9.78 -7.72
CA ILE A 339 -1.18 -10.80 -8.70
C ILE A 339 -0.05 -11.76 -9.00
N VAL A 340 -0.36 -13.05 -8.87
CA VAL A 340 0.42 -14.14 -9.44
C VAL A 340 -0.35 -14.68 -10.64
N ARG A 341 0.19 -14.45 -11.84
CA ARG A 341 -0.40 -14.90 -13.10
C ARG A 341 -0.23 -16.41 -13.27
N GLY A 342 -1.33 -17.09 -13.60
CA GLY A 342 -1.32 -18.48 -14.00
C GLY A 342 -0.84 -18.65 -15.44
N SER A 343 -0.64 -19.91 -15.85
CA SER A 343 -0.29 -20.27 -17.23
C SER A 343 -1.45 -20.17 -18.23
N GLY A 344 -2.68 -20.01 -17.73
CA GLY A 344 -3.89 -19.79 -18.53
C GLY A 344 -4.87 -20.96 -18.56
N GLY A 345 -6.16 -20.63 -18.69
CA GLY A 345 -7.27 -21.58 -18.84
C GLY A 345 -7.68 -22.32 -17.56
N GLY A 346 -7.13 -21.94 -16.40
CA GLY A 346 -7.62 -22.35 -15.07
C GLY A 346 -8.60 -21.34 -14.48
N LYS A 347 -9.13 -21.63 -13.29
CA LYS A 347 -10.03 -20.75 -12.54
C LYS A 347 -9.24 -19.81 -11.64
N SER A 348 -9.58 -18.53 -11.67
CA SER A 348 -8.91 -17.50 -10.88
C SER A 348 -9.53 -17.36 -9.49
N ILE A 349 -8.72 -17.05 -8.47
CA ILE A 349 -9.20 -16.85 -7.09
C ILE A 349 -8.77 -15.48 -6.56
N LEU A 350 -9.66 -14.82 -5.83
CA LEU A 350 -9.41 -13.59 -5.09
C LEU A 350 -9.31 -13.88 -3.59
N LEU A 351 -8.19 -13.51 -2.98
CA LEU A 351 -7.98 -13.50 -1.53
C LEU A 351 -8.08 -12.05 -1.07
N THR A 352 -9.06 -11.72 -0.25
CA THR A 352 -9.29 -10.31 0.11
C THR A 352 -9.56 -10.10 1.59
N GLY A 353 -9.18 -8.91 2.04
CA GLY A 353 -9.48 -8.41 3.36
C GLY A 353 -9.17 -6.94 3.45
N HIS A 354 -9.74 -6.28 4.46
CA HIS A 354 -9.49 -4.87 4.68
C HIS A 354 -8.18 -4.62 5.42
N ILE A 355 -7.55 -3.50 5.11
CA ILE A 355 -6.27 -3.07 5.67
C ILE A 355 -6.41 -1.87 6.61
N ASP A 356 -7.62 -1.30 6.73
CA ASP A 356 -7.93 -0.22 7.64
C ASP A 356 -8.29 -0.72 9.04
N THR A 357 -8.19 0.16 10.04
CA THR A 357 -8.53 -0.16 11.41
C THR A 357 -9.49 0.87 12.03
N VAL A 358 -10.34 0.46 12.96
CA VAL A 358 -10.96 1.45 13.88
C VAL A 358 -9.92 2.12 14.77
N THR A 359 -10.41 3.10 15.54
CA THR A 359 -9.61 3.86 16.49
C THR A 359 -8.76 3.01 17.43
N THR A 360 -7.54 3.49 17.65
CA THR A 360 -6.63 3.00 18.68
C THR A 360 -6.95 3.58 20.05
N ALA A 361 -7.81 4.61 20.13
CA ALA A 361 -8.23 5.20 21.38
C ALA A 361 -9.02 4.19 22.23
N GLY A 362 -8.65 4.09 23.51
CA GLY A 362 -9.28 3.15 24.45
C GLY A 362 -8.72 1.73 24.41
N TYR A 363 -7.69 1.47 23.60
CA TYR A 363 -6.92 0.24 23.69
C TYR A 363 -6.06 0.21 24.97
N GLU A 364 -5.99 -0.94 25.63
CA GLU A 364 -5.19 -1.16 26.82
C GLU A 364 -3.77 -1.60 26.43
N GLY A 365 -2.77 -0.81 26.81
CA GLY A 365 -1.38 -1.03 26.41
C GLY A 365 -1.06 -0.38 25.07
N ASP A 366 -0.13 -0.98 24.32
CA ASP A 366 0.24 -0.49 22.99
C ASP A 366 -0.63 -1.18 21.92
N PRO A 367 -1.53 -0.44 21.23
CA PRO A 367 -2.36 -0.99 20.16
C PRO A 367 -1.57 -1.47 18.95
N LEU A 368 -0.30 -1.06 18.80
CA LEU A 368 0.54 -1.40 17.65
C LEU A 368 1.71 -2.31 18.06
N SER A 369 1.63 -3.01 19.19
CA SER A 369 2.77 -3.80 19.68
C SER A 369 3.14 -4.95 18.74
N GLY A 370 2.13 -5.70 18.28
CA GLY A 370 2.35 -6.99 17.64
C GLY A 370 3.02 -7.99 18.57
N ASP A 371 2.89 -7.83 19.89
CA ASP A 371 3.58 -8.67 20.86
C ASP A 371 2.99 -10.09 20.88
N ILE A 372 3.87 -11.08 21.05
CA ILE A 372 3.48 -12.48 21.22
C ILE A 372 3.57 -12.85 22.70
N LYS A 373 2.48 -13.34 23.27
CA LYS A 373 2.42 -13.83 24.64
C LYS A 373 1.42 -14.97 24.76
N ASP A 374 1.83 -16.06 25.41
CA ASP A 374 0.99 -17.23 25.70
C ASP A 374 0.30 -17.84 24.45
N GLY A 375 0.99 -17.85 23.31
CA GLY A 375 0.46 -18.41 22.05
C GLY A 375 -0.52 -17.48 21.31
N LEU A 376 -0.59 -16.21 21.71
CA LEU A 376 -1.43 -15.18 21.11
C LEU A 376 -0.56 -14.03 20.61
N VAL A 377 -0.94 -13.43 19.48
CA VAL A 377 -0.43 -12.14 19.03
C VAL A 377 -1.44 -11.05 19.40
N TYR A 378 -0.96 -9.94 19.94
CA TYR A 378 -1.77 -8.82 20.44
C TYR A 378 -1.58 -7.54 19.63
N GLY A 379 -2.64 -6.73 19.60
CA GLY A 379 -2.66 -5.42 18.98
C GLY A 379 -4.00 -5.16 18.31
N ARG A 380 -4.33 -3.89 18.10
CA ARG A 380 -5.54 -3.47 17.41
C ARG A 380 -5.57 -4.07 16.00
N ARG A 381 -6.71 -4.67 15.63
CA ARG A 381 -6.96 -5.28 14.32
C ARG A 381 -6.06 -6.46 13.98
N THR A 382 -5.51 -7.10 15.01
CA THR A 382 -4.76 -8.35 14.82
C THR A 382 -5.68 -9.45 14.29
N ALA A 383 -6.84 -9.65 14.92
CA ALA A 383 -7.79 -10.67 14.47
C ALA A 383 -8.65 -10.18 13.32
N ASP A 384 -9.05 -8.91 13.36
CA ASP A 384 -9.97 -8.28 12.43
C ASP A 384 -9.24 -7.16 11.67
N MET A 385 -8.58 -7.38 10.55
CA MET A 385 -8.30 -8.69 9.98
C MET A 385 -6.85 -8.87 9.50
N LYS A 386 -5.88 -8.18 10.13
CA LYS A 386 -4.47 -8.19 9.68
C LYS A 386 -3.83 -9.59 9.68
N ALA A 387 -4.22 -10.47 10.60
CA ALA A 387 -3.79 -11.87 10.57
C ALA A 387 -4.31 -12.64 9.34
N GLY A 388 -5.54 -12.36 8.92
CA GLY A 388 -6.12 -12.87 7.68
C GLY A 388 -5.38 -12.34 6.44
N ILE A 389 -5.03 -11.06 6.44
CA ILE A 389 -4.20 -10.43 5.39
C ILE A 389 -2.83 -11.12 5.29
N ALA A 390 -2.15 -11.34 6.42
CA ALA A 390 -0.87 -12.04 6.43
C ALA A 390 -1.00 -13.45 5.82
N ALA A 391 -2.03 -14.21 6.20
CA ALA A 391 -2.29 -15.53 5.63
C ALA A 391 -2.55 -15.48 4.11
N ALA A 392 -3.31 -14.50 3.63
CA ALA A 392 -3.56 -14.29 2.20
C ALA A 392 -2.29 -13.95 1.41
N LEU A 393 -1.43 -13.06 1.94
CA LEU A 393 -0.15 -12.70 1.32
C LEU A 393 0.81 -13.89 1.23
N ILE A 394 0.91 -14.70 2.29
CA ILE A 394 1.72 -15.93 2.25
C ILE A 394 1.14 -16.94 1.25
N GLY A 395 -0.18 -17.10 1.21
CA GLY A 395 -0.87 -17.95 0.23
C GLY A 395 -0.57 -17.52 -1.22
N LEU A 396 -0.65 -16.21 -1.50
CA LEU A 396 -0.30 -15.62 -2.79
C LEU A 396 1.18 -15.89 -3.15
N ALA A 397 2.10 -15.67 -2.22
CA ALA A 397 3.53 -15.90 -2.49
C ALA A 397 3.84 -17.37 -2.79
N ARG A 398 3.17 -18.32 -2.12
CA ARG A 398 3.29 -19.76 -2.40
C ARG A 398 2.78 -20.12 -3.79
N ALA A 399 1.72 -19.46 -4.26
CA ALA A 399 1.17 -19.68 -5.59
C ALA A 399 2.18 -19.41 -6.73
N LYS A 400 3.11 -18.47 -6.54
CA LYS A 400 4.13 -18.12 -7.55
C LYS A 400 5.03 -19.30 -7.94
N GLY A 401 5.23 -20.25 -7.03
CA GLY A 401 6.02 -21.47 -7.28
C GLY A 401 5.20 -22.69 -7.70
N ALA A 402 3.88 -22.60 -7.74
CA ALA A 402 2.98 -23.75 -7.86
C ALA A 402 2.57 -24.12 -9.30
N ASN A 403 3.03 -23.37 -10.32
CA ASN A 403 2.71 -23.60 -11.75
C ASN A 403 1.20 -23.70 -12.04
N LEU A 404 0.39 -22.87 -11.38
CA LEU A 404 -1.06 -22.87 -11.51
C LEU A 404 -1.50 -22.41 -12.91
N ARG A 405 -2.72 -22.79 -13.30
CA ARG A 405 -3.34 -22.37 -14.57
C ARG A 405 -4.21 -21.13 -14.40
N GLY A 406 -4.81 -20.96 -13.24
CA GLY A 406 -5.59 -19.78 -12.86
C GLY A 406 -4.73 -18.70 -12.19
N ASP A 407 -5.18 -17.45 -12.32
CA ASP A 407 -4.58 -16.31 -11.61
C ASP A 407 -4.94 -16.35 -10.13
N VAL A 408 -3.98 -16.02 -9.27
CA VAL A 408 -4.21 -15.81 -7.84
C VAL A 408 -4.05 -14.33 -7.56
N ILE A 409 -5.11 -13.72 -7.04
CA ILE A 409 -5.20 -12.28 -6.81
C ILE A 409 -5.33 -12.05 -5.32
N PHE A 410 -4.56 -11.14 -4.77
CA PHE A 410 -4.75 -10.57 -3.44
C PHE A 410 -5.32 -9.16 -3.59
N ALA A 411 -6.30 -8.79 -2.76
CA ALA A 411 -6.77 -7.42 -2.62
C ALA A 411 -6.84 -7.02 -1.14
N GLY A 412 -5.93 -6.15 -0.72
CA GLY A 412 -5.98 -5.43 0.56
C GLY A 412 -6.74 -4.13 0.39
N VAL A 413 -7.97 -4.06 0.90
CA VAL A 413 -8.92 -2.98 0.59
C VAL A 413 -9.02 -1.96 1.72
N ALA A 414 -9.16 -0.69 1.35
CA ALA A 414 -9.38 0.39 2.32
C ALA A 414 -10.86 0.50 2.74
N ASP A 415 -11.07 1.10 3.91
CA ASP A 415 -12.36 1.65 4.38
C ASP A 415 -13.50 0.66 4.67
N GLU A 416 -13.27 -0.64 4.88
CA GLU A 416 -14.34 -1.61 5.19
C GLU A 416 -15.10 -1.21 6.45
N GLU A 417 -14.38 -0.76 7.47
CA GLU A 417 -14.92 -0.43 8.80
C GLU A 417 -15.94 0.72 8.79
N ASN A 418 -16.09 1.40 7.65
CA ASN A 418 -16.97 2.54 7.47
C ASN A 418 -17.93 2.33 6.30
N LEU A 419 -17.42 2.38 5.07
CA LEU A 419 -18.23 2.37 3.85
C LEU A 419 -17.74 1.37 2.81
N SER A 420 -16.68 0.60 3.00
CA SER A 420 -16.12 -0.35 2.02
C SER A 420 -15.80 0.23 0.64
N LEU A 421 -15.29 1.46 0.60
CA LEU A 421 -14.92 2.11 -0.68
C LEU A 421 -13.83 1.33 -1.43
N GLY A 422 -12.91 0.68 -0.72
CA GLY A 422 -11.80 -0.05 -1.35
C GLY A 422 -12.25 -1.27 -2.16
N THR A 423 -13.21 -2.04 -1.69
CA THR A 423 -13.76 -3.17 -2.45
C THR A 423 -14.51 -2.70 -3.69
N GLU A 424 -15.30 -1.63 -3.59
CA GLU A 424 -15.96 -1.03 -4.76
C GLU A 424 -14.94 -0.53 -5.79
N GLU A 425 -13.85 0.10 -5.34
CA GLU A 425 -12.76 0.57 -6.20
C GLU A 425 -12.04 -0.59 -6.92
N VAL A 426 -11.69 -1.67 -6.21
CA VAL A 426 -11.05 -2.85 -6.78
C VAL A 426 -11.94 -3.48 -7.86
N LEU A 427 -13.24 -3.62 -7.60
CA LEU A 427 -14.20 -4.15 -8.56
C LEU A 427 -14.38 -3.23 -9.78
N LYS A 428 -14.43 -1.91 -9.57
CA LYS A 428 -14.53 -0.90 -10.62
C LYS A 428 -13.29 -0.85 -11.50
N ALA A 429 -12.10 -1.06 -10.94
CA ALA A 429 -10.85 -1.19 -11.66
C ALA A 429 -10.79 -2.47 -12.54
N GLY A 430 -11.76 -3.39 -12.37
CA GLY A 430 -11.92 -4.58 -13.20
C GLY A 430 -11.26 -5.83 -12.62
N TRP A 431 -10.76 -5.77 -11.38
CA TRP A 431 -10.21 -6.93 -10.71
C TRP A 431 -11.34 -7.87 -10.29
N LYS A 432 -11.45 -9.00 -10.97
CA LYS A 432 -12.45 -10.05 -10.72
C LYS A 432 -11.79 -11.42 -10.74
N ALA A 433 -12.45 -12.38 -10.10
CA ALA A 433 -12.03 -13.78 -10.06
C ALA A 433 -13.22 -14.73 -10.22
N ASP A 434 -12.95 -16.01 -10.46
CA ASP A 434 -13.98 -17.06 -10.51
C ASP A 434 -14.48 -17.49 -9.12
N GLY A 435 -13.77 -17.12 -8.06
CA GLY A 435 -14.17 -17.31 -6.67
C GLY A 435 -13.35 -16.42 -5.73
N ALA A 436 -13.86 -16.19 -4.51
CA ALA A 436 -13.19 -15.34 -3.53
C ALA A 436 -13.27 -15.85 -2.09
N ILE A 437 -12.20 -15.64 -1.32
CA ILE A 437 -12.19 -15.83 0.14
C ILE A 437 -12.02 -14.45 0.78
N VAL A 438 -12.93 -14.09 1.68
CA VAL A 438 -12.82 -12.92 2.55
C VAL A 438 -12.29 -13.38 3.91
N LEU A 439 -11.13 -12.88 4.33
CA LEU A 439 -10.31 -13.50 5.39
C LEU A 439 -10.67 -13.08 6.83
N GLU A 440 -11.93 -12.72 7.08
CA GLU A 440 -12.43 -12.22 8.37
C GLU A 440 -12.23 -13.24 9.51
N PRO A 441 -12.13 -12.83 10.79
CA PRO A 441 -11.92 -13.76 11.90
C PRO A 441 -13.18 -14.56 12.20
N THR A 442 -13.32 -15.70 11.53
CA THR A 442 -14.49 -16.56 11.64
C THR A 442 -14.36 -17.66 12.69
N LEU A 443 -13.31 -17.66 13.52
CA LEU A 443 -13.00 -18.74 14.48
C LEU A 443 -12.79 -20.09 13.78
N LEU A 444 -12.13 -20.09 12.62
CA LEU A 444 -11.91 -21.28 11.77
C LEU A 444 -13.20 -21.97 11.28
N ASP A 445 -14.34 -21.28 11.31
CA ASP A 445 -15.60 -21.73 10.71
C ASP A 445 -15.80 -21.06 9.34
N VAL A 446 -16.48 -21.73 8.41
CA VAL A 446 -16.85 -21.16 7.10
C VAL A 446 -18.17 -20.41 7.24
N VAL A 447 -18.21 -19.15 6.80
CA VAL A 447 -19.44 -18.35 6.79
C VAL A 447 -19.98 -18.23 5.38
N LEU A 448 -21.24 -18.64 5.20
CA LEU A 448 -21.93 -18.61 3.89
C LEU A 448 -23.11 -17.64 3.84
N ALA A 449 -23.45 -17.00 4.94
CA ALA A 449 -24.46 -15.95 4.96
C ALA A 449 -24.21 -14.94 6.06
N HIS A 450 -24.55 -13.68 5.79
CA HIS A 450 -24.52 -12.63 6.79
C HIS A 450 -25.62 -11.57 6.59
N LYS A 451 -25.88 -10.80 7.65
CA LYS A 451 -26.88 -9.72 7.60
C LYS A 451 -26.37 -8.53 6.79
N GLY A 452 -27.30 -7.78 6.22
CA GLY A 452 -27.08 -6.46 5.64
C GLY A 452 -27.56 -5.35 6.56
N PHE A 453 -27.50 -4.11 6.09
CA PHE A 453 -28.16 -2.99 6.73
C PHE A 453 -28.55 -1.90 5.73
N VAL A 454 -29.57 -1.14 6.11
CA VAL A 454 -30.03 0.06 5.40
C VAL A 454 -30.14 1.19 6.42
N TRP A 455 -29.61 2.35 6.06
CA TRP A 455 -29.84 3.58 6.80
C TRP A 455 -30.90 4.42 6.10
N PHE A 456 -31.84 4.91 6.90
CA PHE A 456 -32.85 5.85 6.46
C PHE A 456 -32.73 7.15 7.23
N GLU A 457 -33.04 8.26 6.58
CA GLU A 457 -33.25 9.55 7.23
C GLU A 457 -34.70 9.96 7.06
N VAL A 458 -35.35 10.23 8.19
CA VAL A 458 -36.72 10.72 8.27
C VAL A 458 -36.67 12.15 8.78
N ASP A 459 -36.99 13.10 7.91
CA ASP A 459 -37.14 14.50 8.28
C ASP A 459 -38.61 14.76 8.58
N ILE A 460 -38.91 15.13 9.82
CA ILE A 460 -40.25 15.54 10.26
C ILE A 460 -40.28 17.06 10.31
N HIS A 461 -41.27 17.64 9.65
CA HIS A 461 -41.36 19.09 9.45
C HIS A 461 -42.34 19.73 10.42
N GLY A 462 -41.95 20.89 10.92
CA GLY A 462 -42.76 21.78 11.74
C GLY A 462 -42.80 23.18 11.15
N PHE A 463 -43.06 24.16 12.00
CA PHE A 463 -43.10 25.56 11.62
C PHE A 463 -42.48 26.39 12.74
N ALA A 464 -41.38 27.09 12.42
CA ALA A 464 -40.69 27.91 13.39
C ALA A 464 -41.53 29.12 13.80
N ALA A 465 -41.64 29.33 15.11
CA ALA A 465 -42.26 30.50 15.71
C ALA A 465 -41.57 30.80 17.04
N HIS A 466 -41.63 32.04 17.49
CA HIS A 466 -41.19 32.40 18.84
C HIS A 466 -41.94 31.54 19.87
N GLY A 467 -41.28 31.12 20.95
CA GLY A 467 -41.84 30.16 21.93
C GLY A 467 -43.12 30.63 22.63
N SER A 468 -43.41 31.94 22.62
CA SER A 468 -44.68 32.49 23.11
C SER A 468 -45.85 32.40 22.10
N ARG A 469 -45.58 32.10 20.83
CA ARG A 469 -46.54 32.03 19.72
C ARG A 469 -46.95 30.60 19.43
N TYR A 470 -47.52 29.96 20.46
CA TYR A 470 -48.07 28.61 20.37
C TYR A 470 -49.20 28.47 19.34
N ASP A 471 -49.80 29.59 18.93
CA ASP A 471 -50.85 29.70 17.92
C ASP A 471 -50.32 29.60 16.48
N LEU A 472 -49.01 29.79 16.27
CA LEU A 472 -48.38 29.78 14.96
C LEU A 472 -47.40 28.62 14.76
N GLY A 473 -46.74 28.17 15.82
CA GLY A 473 -45.68 27.16 15.75
C GLY A 473 -46.21 25.74 15.59
N VAL A 474 -45.50 24.92 14.80
CA VAL A 474 -45.69 23.47 14.77
C VAL A 474 -44.39 22.83 15.24
N ASP A 475 -44.46 22.08 16.34
CA ASP A 475 -43.28 21.49 16.99
C ASP A 475 -42.85 20.18 16.30
N ALA A 476 -41.84 20.25 15.45
CA ALA A 476 -41.30 19.07 14.77
C ALA A 476 -40.78 17.98 15.73
N ILE A 477 -40.26 18.35 16.92
CA ILE A 477 -39.73 17.39 17.90
C ILE A 477 -40.89 16.63 18.56
N CYS A 478 -41.97 17.33 18.95
CA CYS A 478 -43.17 16.65 19.44
C CYS A 478 -43.79 15.74 18.37
N LYS A 479 -43.82 16.18 17.10
CA LYS A 479 -44.28 15.33 15.99
C LYS A 479 -43.39 14.09 15.82
N ALA A 480 -42.07 14.24 15.92
CA ALA A 480 -41.13 13.12 15.92
C ALA A 480 -41.40 12.08 17.01
N GLY A 481 -41.87 12.50 18.19
CA GLY A 481 -42.30 11.60 19.26
C GLY A 481 -43.36 10.59 18.83
N HIS A 482 -44.33 10.98 17.99
CA HIS A 482 -45.35 10.06 17.47
C HIS A 482 -44.75 8.96 16.60
N PHE A 483 -43.79 9.31 15.74
CA PHE A 483 -43.11 8.34 14.89
C PHE A 483 -42.23 7.38 15.69
N LEU A 484 -41.49 7.88 16.69
CA LEU A 484 -40.62 7.04 17.53
C LEU A 484 -41.40 5.98 18.31
N VAL A 485 -42.61 6.30 18.79
CA VAL A 485 -43.50 5.33 19.47
C VAL A 485 -43.91 4.20 18.52
N GLU A 486 -44.32 4.53 17.31
CA GLU A 486 -44.71 3.53 16.31
C GLU A 486 -43.50 2.71 15.82
N LEU A 487 -42.33 3.34 15.70
CA LEU A 487 -41.08 2.67 15.32
C LEU A 487 -40.63 1.66 16.39
N ASP A 488 -40.77 2.00 17.69
CA ASP A 488 -40.51 1.08 18.80
C ASP A 488 -41.45 -0.14 18.76
N SER A 489 -42.75 0.09 18.52
CA SER A 489 -43.72 -1.00 18.30
C SER A 489 -43.31 -1.90 17.12
N TYR A 490 -42.93 -1.29 15.99
CA TYR A 490 -42.43 -2.04 14.83
C TYR A 490 -41.16 -2.83 15.12
N SER A 491 -40.24 -2.28 15.91
CA SER A 491 -39.00 -2.98 16.32
C SER A 491 -39.27 -4.27 17.11
N LYS A 492 -40.38 -4.33 17.84
CA LYS A 492 -40.81 -5.53 18.58
C LYS A 492 -41.55 -6.51 17.67
N ASP A 493 -42.33 -6.00 16.73
CA ASP A 493 -43.13 -6.83 15.83
C ASP A 493 -42.30 -7.50 14.75
N ILE A 494 -41.26 -6.85 14.23
CA ILE A 494 -40.38 -7.45 13.22
C ILE A 494 -39.67 -8.70 13.76
N LEU A 495 -39.35 -8.72 15.06
CA LEU A 495 -38.68 -9.84 15.71
C LEU A 495 -39.58 -11.08 15.87
N LYS A 496 -40.91 -10.92 15.72
CA LYS A 496 -41.88 -12.03 15.80
C LYS A 496 -42.20 -12.64 14.43
N ARG A 497 -41.70 -12.04 13.34
CA ARG A 497 -41.95 -12.53 11.98
C ARG A 497 -41.10 -13.75 11.69
N GLU A 498 -41.49 -14.48 10.64
CA GLU A 498 -40.62 -15.49 10.05
C GLU A 498 -39.37 -14.80 9.47
N GLY A 499 -38.21 -15.37 9.75
CA GLY A 499 -36.91 -14.83 9.32
C GLY A 499 -36.09 -15.89 8.59
N HIS A 500 -34.85 -15.54 8.27
CA HIS A 500 -33.90 -16.49 7.72
C HIS A 500 -33.65 -17.64 8.72
N PRO A 501 -33.58 -18.91 8.27
CA PRO A 501 -33.48 -20.07 9.17
C PRO A 501 -32.36 -19.98 10.21
N GLU A 502 -31.21 -19.41 9.84
CA GLU A 502 -30.03 -19.31 10.71
C GLU A 502 -29.75 -17.89 11.24
N LEU A 503 -30.08 -16.86 10.46
CA LEU A 503 -29.80 -15.45 10.81
C LEU A 503 -30.95 -14.84 11.63
N GLY A 504 -32.09 -15.52 11.69
CA GLY A 504 -33.33 -15.02 12.26
C GLY A 504 -33.88 -13.85 11.47
N THR A 505 -34.49 -12.91 12.18
CA THR A 505 -35.14 -11.73 11.60
C THR A 505 -34.18 -10.57 11.43
N GLY A 506 -34.58 -9.60 10.62
CA GLY A 506 -33.97 -8.28 10.67
C GLY A 506 -34.37 -7.49 11.93
N SER A 507 -33.64 -6.43 12.23
CA SER A 507 -33.97 -5.49 13.32
C SER A 507 -34.05 -4.05 12.82
N VAL A 508 -34.67 -3.17 13.60
CA VAL A 508 -34.79 -1.75 13.30
C VAL A 508 -34.71 -0.94 14.59
N HIS A 509 -34.01 0.20 14.56
CA HIS A 509 -34.01 1.16 15.65
C HIS A 509 -33.70 2.57 15.14
N ALA A 510 -34.08 3.59 15.91
CA ALA A 510 -33.59 4.95 15.69
C ALA A 510 -32.18 5.08 16.29
N SER A 511 -31.20 5.40 15.45
CA SER A 511 -29.79 5.52 15.86
C SER A 511 -29.44 6.95 16.28
N LEU A 512 -30.00 7.95 15.60
CA LEU A 512 -29.77 9.38 15.89
C LEU A 512 -31.08 10.16 15.82
N VAL A 513 -31.22 11.18 16.67
CA VAL A 513 -32.31 12.15 16.65
C VAL A 513 -31.74 13.55 16.83
N GLN A 514 -32.05 14.46 15.91
CA GLN A 514 -31.58 15.85 15.92
C GLN A 514 -32.75 16.78 15.61
N GLY A 515 -32.98 17.82 16.43
CA GLY A 515 -34.05 18.79 16.18
C GLY A 515 -33.98 19.97 17.14
N GLY A 516 -34.44 21.13 16.65
CA GLY A 516 -34.39 22.41 17.37
C GLY A 516 -33.04 23.12 17.29
N GLU A 517 -33.10 24.45 17.37
CA GLU A 517 -31.94 25.35 17.29
C GLU A 517 -31.66 26.05 18.63
N GLU A 518 -32.73 26.48 19.31
CA GLU A 518 -32.67 27.15 20.60
C GLU A 518 -33.96 26.95 21.42
N PRO A 519 -33.92 27.15 22.76
CA PRO A 519 -35.09 26.92 23.62
C PRO A 519 -36.28 27.87 23.39
N SER A 520 -36.05 29.04 22.79
CA SER A 520 -37.06 30.09 22.67
C SER A 520 -37.81 30.06 21.33
N SER A 521 -37.69 28.98 20.57
CA SER A 521 -38.29 28.82 19.24
C SER A 521 -38.87 27.42 19.06
N TYR A 522 -40.01 27.33 18.37
CA TYR A 522 -40.56 26.06 17.92
C TYR A 522 -39.66 25.45 16.84
N PRO A 523 -39.30 24.15 16.93
CA PRO A 523 -38.41 23.52 15.98
C PRO A 523 -39.10 23.32 14.63
N ALA A 524 -38.55 23.90 13.56
CA ALA A 524 -39.06 23.72 12.20
C ALA A 524 -38.75 22.34 11.60
N LYS A 525 -37.78 21.61 12.15
CA LYS A 525 -37.33 20.31 11.63
C LYS A 525 -36.81 19.43 12.77
N CYS A 526 -37.11 18.14 12.67
CA CYS A 526 -36.45 17.08 13.44
C CYS A 526 -36.08 15.93 12.49
N THR A 527 -34.81 15.58 12.43
CA THR A 527 -34.28 14.46 11.63
C THR A 527 -34.04 13.25 12.53
N ILE A 528 -34.55 12.10 12.10
CA ILE A 528 -34.33 10.79 12.74
C ILE A 528 -33.58 9.90 11.77
N THR A 529 -32.41 9.42 12.18
CA THR A 529 -31.68 8.38 11.45
C THR A 529 -32.11 7.01 11.98
N ILE A 530 -32.44 6.10 11.07
CA ILE A 530 -32.88 4.73 11.37
C ILE A 530 -31.86 3.77 10.79
N GLU A 531 -31.40 2.80 11.60
CA GLU A 531 -30.70 1.63 11.08
C GLU A 531 -31.65 0.44 11.03
N ARG A 532 -31.66 -0.25 9.89
CA ARG A 532 -32.44 -1.45 9.62
C ARG A 532 -31.51 -2.59 9.18
N ARG A 533 -31.29 -3.60 10.04
CA ARG A 533 -30.45 -4.79 9.74
C ARG A 533 -31.15 -5.85 8.90
N THR A 534 -30.83 -6.00 7.63
CA THR A 534 -31.54 -6.88 6.70
C THR A 534 -31.04 -8.32 6.73
N VAL A 535 -31.86 -9.27 6.29
CA VAL A 535 -31.48 -10.66 6.05
C VAL A 535 -31.70 -11.04 4.57
N PRO A 536 -31.06 -12.11 4.05
CA PRO A 536 -31.24 -12.54 2.67
C PRO A 536 -32.72 -12.65 2.28
N GLY A 537 -33.07 -12.09 1.12
CA GLY A 537 -34.45 -11.98 0.63
C GLY A 537 -35.12 -10.62 0.91
N GLU A 538 -34.54 -9.77 1.75
CA GLU A 538 -35.02 -8.40 1.97
C GLU A 538 -34.27 -7.40 1.07
N THR A 539 -35.01 -6.53 0.37
CA THR A 539 -34.47 -5.42 -0.44
C THR A 539 -34.60 -4.06 0.25
N SER A 540 -33.85 -3.06 -0.20
CA SER A 540 -33.98 -1.65 0.22
C SER A 540 -35.42 -1.13 0.09
N GLU A 541 -36.13 -1.50 -0.97
CA GLU A 541 -37.50 -1.06 -1.21
C GLU A 541 -38.47 -1.74 -0.24
N SER A 542 -38.30 -3.05 -0.01
CA SER A 542 -39.14 -3.81 0.92
C SER A 542 -38.98 -3.33 2.37
N THR A 543 -37.78 -2.90 2.73
CA THR A 543 -37.43 -2.44 4.08
C THR A 543 -37.91 -1.02 4.36
N ALA A 544 -38.01 -0.17 3.33
CA ALA A 544 -38.59 1.18 3.41
C ALA A 544 -40.13 1.16 3.59
N ALA A 545 -40.80 0.10 3.14
CA ALA A 545 -42.26 0.05 3.09
C ALA A 545 -42.93 0.18 4.47
N GLN A 546 -42.35 -0.41 5.52
CA GLN A 546 -42.92 -0.36 6.86
C GLN A 546 -42.75 1.00 7.55
N PRO A 547 -41.54 1.60 7.61
CA PRO A 547 -41.39 3.00 8.06
C PRO A 547 -42.29 3.96 7.29
N ARG A 548 -42.39 3.82 5.96
CA ARG A 548 -43.27 4.65 5.13
C ARG A 548 -44.74 4.48 5.51
N SER A 549 -45.22 3.24 5.69
CA SER A 549 -46.60 2.99 6.12
C SER A 549 -46.92 3.60 7.48
N ILE A 550 -45.98 3.56 8.44
CA ILE A 550 -46.14 4.24 9.73
C ILE A 550 -46.29 5.75 9.50
N LEU A 551 -45.38 6.36 8.73
CA LEU A 551 -45.38 7.79 8.47
C LEU A 551 -46.66 8.24 7.74
N ASP A 552 -47.13 7.50 6.74
CA ASP A 552 -48.37 7.77 6.02
C ASP A 552 -49.60 7.71 6.93
N ARG A 553 -49.63 6.78 7.89
CA ARG A 553 -50.69 6.75 8.92
C ARG A 553 -50.63 7.99 9.82
N LEU A 554 -49.44 8.43 10.20
CA LEU A 554 -49.25 9.62 11.03
C LEU A 554 -49.68 10.90 10.31
N VAL A 555 -49.41 11.03 9.01
CA VAL A 555 -49.97 12.11 8.17
C VAL A 555 -51.50 12.16 8.25
N ALA A 556 -52.17 11.00 8.30
CA ALA A 556 -53.63 10.92 8.36
C ALA A 556 -54.21 11.12 9.77
N THR A 557 -53.43 10.94 10.83
CA THR A 557 -53.94 10.85 12.22
C THR A 557 -53.41 11.91 13.17
N VAL A 558 -52.29 12.56 12.82
CA VAL A 558 -51.67 13.63 13.60
C VAL A 558 -51.76 14.92 12.81
N GLU A 559 -52.44 15.92 13.37
CA GLU A 559 -52.59 17.25 12.77
C GLU A 559 -51.22 17.86 12.42
N ASP A 560 -51.13 18.53 11.27
CA ASP A 560 -49.91 19.16 10.74
C ASP A 560 -48.67 18.27 10.58
N PHE A 561 -48.83 16.93 10.59
CA PHE A 561 -47.70 16.02 10.40
C PHE A 561 -47.26 15.98 8.93
N LYS A 562 -45.98 16.30 8.69
CA LYS A 562 -45.35 16.25 7.36
C LYS A 562 -43.98 15.61 7.49
N TYR A 563 -43.57 14.85 6.48
CA TYR A 563 -42.29 14.15 6.49
C TYR A 563 -41.65 14.04 5.11
N ASP A 564 -40.32 13.88 5.09
CA ASP A 564 -39.56 13.29 3.99
C ASP A 564 -38.83 12.03 4.48
N LEU A 565 -38.83 10.96 3.67
CA LEU A 565 -38.10 9.71 3.94
C LEU A 565 -37.14 9.44 2.80
N ARG A 566 -35.85 9.29 3.10
CA ARG A 566 -34.82 8.91 2.13
C ARG A 566 -33.97 7.75 2.65
N ILE A 567 -33.48 6.94 1.73
CA ILE A 567 -32.40 5.98 1.99
C ILE A 567 -31.09 6.76 1.91
N SER A 568 -30.30 6.75 2.97
CA SER A 568 -29.00 7.43 3.00
C SER A 568 -27.85 6.49 2.66
N PHE A 569 -27.94 5.21 3.02
CA PHE A 569 -26.89 4.23 2.76
C PHE A 569 -27.42 2.79 2.78
N VAL A 570 -26.83 1.89 1.99
CA VAL A 570 -27.24 0.49 1.86
C VAL A 570 -26.02 -0.41 1.79
N ARG A 571 -26.08 -1.51 2.56
CA ARG A 571 -25.14 -2.62 2.50
C ARG A 571 -25.95 -3.92 2.46
N PRO A 572 -25.98 -4.65 1.33
CA PRO A 572 -26.90 -5.77 1.15
C PRO A 572 -26.54 -6.96 2.05
N PRO A 573 -27.52 -7.82 2.41
CA PRO A 573 -27.23 -9.10 3.04
C PRO A 573 -26.57 -10.05 2.04
N PHE A 574 -25.89 -11.07 2.54
CA PHE A 574 -25.18 -12.06 1.73
C PHE A 574 -25.67 -13.47 2.03
N GLN A 575 -25.78 -14.31 1.00
CA GLN A 575 -25.99 -15.75 1.13
C GLN A 575 -25.49 -16.47 -0.12
N ILE A 576 -24.81 -17.59 0.07
CA ILE A 576 -24.40 -18.49 -1.01
C ILE A 576 -24.71 -19.96 -0.65
N SER A 577 -24.90 -20.80 -1.66
CA SER A 577 -25.14 -22.23 -1.47
C SER A 577 -23.84 -22.99 -1.27
N GLU A 578 -23.84 -23.96 -0.36
CA GLU A 578 -22.78 -24.98 -0.23
C GLU A 578 -22.52 -25.75 -1.54
N SER A 579 -23.52 -25.83 -2.42
CA SER A 579 -23.42 -26.54 -3.70
C SER A 579 -22.78 -25.72 -4.82
N ASP A 580 -22.47 -24.44 -4.58
CA ASP A 580 -21.70 -23.65 -5.53
C ASP A 580 -20.32 -24.31 -5.75
N PRO A 581 -19.84 -24.46 -7.01
CA PRO A 581 -18.61 -25.19 -7.29
C PRO A 581 -17.38 -24.62 -6.58
N PHE A 582 -17.27 -23.29 -6.44
CA PHE A 582 -16.17 -22.68 -5.70
C PHE A 582 -16.30 -22.96 -4.20
N VAL A 583 -17.50 -22.76 -3.64
CA VAL A 583 -17.75 -22.97 -2.20
C VAL A 583 -17.48 -24.42 -1.80
N ALA A 584 -17.95 -25.39 -2.56
CA ALA A 584 -17.71 -26.80 -2.30
C ALA A 584 -16.21 -27.15 -2.33
N CYS A 585 -15.47 -26.60 -3.29
CA CYS A 585 -14.01 -26.76 -3.39
C CYS A 585 -13.31 -26.16 -2.16
N ALA A 586 -13.69 -24.94 -1.79
CA ALA A 586 -13.08 -24.22 -0.68
C ALA A 586 -13.38 -24.90 0.68
N ILE A 587 -14.61 -25.34 0.92
CA ILE A 587 -14.98 -26.14 2.10
C ILE A 587 -14.13 -27.42 2.20
N GLY A 588 -13.90 -28.10 1.07
CA GLY A 588 -13.05 -29.28 1.00
C GLY A 588 -11.60 -28.99 1.41
N GLY A 589 -10.97 -27.98 0.79
CA GLY A 589 -9.58 -27.61 1.08
C GLY A 589 -9.40 -27.07 2.51
N ILE A 590 -10.38 -26.31 3.02
CA ILE A 590 -10.40 -25.85 4.42
C ILE A 590 -10.50 -27.05 5.37
N GLY A 591 -11.38 -28.01 5.10
CA GLY A 591 -11.53 -29.21 5.91
C GLY A 591 -10.26 -30.08 5.94
N GLU A 592 -9.56 -30.19 4.80
CA GLU A 592 -8.28 -30.87 4.72
C GLU A 592 -7.20 -30.16 5.54
N ALA A 593 -7.12 -28.82 5.46
CA ALA A 593 -6.17 -28.06 6.25
C ALA A 593 -6.39 -28.20 7.75
N LEU A 594 -7.67 -28.17 8.17
CA LEU A 594 -8.11 -28.32 9.56
C LEU A 594 -8.01 -29.76 10.09
N GLU A 595 -7.81 -30.74 9.21
CA GLU A 595 -7.84 -32.17 9.53
C GLU A 595 -9.18 -32.62 10.16
N ARG A 596 -10.26 -31.93 9.81
CA ARG A 596 -11.64 -32.20 10.21
C ARG A 596 -12.62 -31.53 9.24
N PRO A 597 -13.87 -31.99 9.12
CA PRO A 597 -14.88 -31.28 8.33
C PRO A 597 -14.99 -29.81 8.74
N ALA A 598 -14.97 -28.91 7.74
CA ALA A 598 -15.20 -27.49 7.98
C ALA A 598 -16.61 -27.29 8.55
N LYS A 599 -16.71 -26.51 9.62
CA LYS A 599 -17.99 -26.19 10.23
C LYS A 599 -18.56 -24.94 9.56
N ILE A 600 -19.82 -25.02 9.17
CA ILE A 600 -20.53 -23.94 8.49
C ILE A 600 -21.34 -23.15 9.53
N LYS A 601 -21.35 -21.82 9.39
CA LYS A 601 -22.15 -20.92 10.22
C LYS A 601 -22.64 -19.71 9.42
N THR A 602 -23.44 -18.88 10.08
CA THR A 602 -23.81 -17.53 9.60
C THR A 602 -23.28 -16.46 10.52
N GLU A 603 -23.06 -15.25 9.99
CA GLU A 603 -22.55 -14.10 10.75
C GLU A 603 -23.57 -12.95 10.82
N LYS A 604 -23.65 -12.26 11.96
CA LYS A 604 -24.56 -11.13 12.13
C LYS A 604 -23.95 -9.80 11.68
N ALA A 605 -22.63 -9.70 11.71
CA ALA A 605 -21.90 -8.57 11.14
C ALA A 605 -22.05 -8.54 9.60
N TRP A 606 -21.84 -7.38 9.00
CA TRP A 606 -21.78 -7.25 7.55
C TRP A 606 -20.32 -7.35 7.11
N THR A 607 -20.06 -7.82 5.89
CA THR A 607 -18.70 -7.88 5.29
C THR A 607 -18.76 -7.70 3.78
N ASP A 608 -17.60 -7.49 3.17
CA ASP A 608 -17.44 -7.28 1.73
C ASP A 608 -17.88 -8.44 0.81
N CYS A 609 -18.16 -9.64 1.35
CA CYS A 609 -18.75 -10.75 0.58
C CYS A 609 -20.02 -10.33 -0.17
N ALA A 610 -20.81 -9.41 0.39
CA ALA A 610 -22.02 -8.93 -0.27
C ALA A 610 -21.72 -8.13 -1.55
N LEU A 611 -20.66 -7.31 -1.55
CA LEU A 611 -20.24 -6.53 -2.73
C LEU A 611 -19.66 -7.45 -3.82
N LEU A 612 -18.90 -8.47 -3.42
CA LEU A 612 -18.39 -9.49 -4.35
C LEU A 612 -19.54 -10.26 -5.02
N ALA A 613 -20.56 -10.63 -4.25
CA ALA A 613 -21.75 -11.31 -4.76
C ALA A 613 -22.54 -10.44 -5.75
N GLU A 614 -22.73 -9.15 -5.46
CA GLU A 614 -23.35 -8.20 -6.41
C GLU A 614 -22.55 -8.07 -7.72
N ALA A 615 -21.22 -8.18 -7.64
CA ALA A 615 -20.34 -8.19 -8.80
C ALA A 615 -20.30 -9.53 -9.58
N GLY A 616 -21.02 -10.55 -9.09
CA GLY A 616 -21.14 -11.89 -9.67
C GLY A 616 -20.00 -12.84 -9.30
N ILE A 617 -19.26 -12.57 -8.22
CA ILE A 617 -18.14 -13.41 -7.76
C ILE A 617 -18.64 -14.28 -6.60
N PRO A 618 -18.65 -15.62 -6.73
CA PRO A 618 -19.00 -16.48 -5.62
C PRO A 618 -17.92 -16.39 -4.53
N SER A 619 -18.33 -16.18 -3.29
CA SER A 619 -17.41 -15.93 -2.18
C SER A 619 -17.80 -16.68 -0.90
N LEU A 620 -16.88 -16.79 0.04
CA LEU A 620 -17.15 -17.19 1.42
C LEU A 620 -16.25 -16.42 2.38
N LEU A 621 -16.58 -16.42 3.68
CA LEU A 621 -15.67 -15.92 4.71
C LEU A 621 -15.01 -17.08 5.43
N PHE A 622 -13.72 -16.94 5.69
CA PHE A 622 -12.96 -17.88 6.48
C PHE A 622 -11.67 -17.22 7.00
N GLY A 623 -11.42 -17.31 8.29
CA GLY A 623 -10.20 -16.76 8.87
C GLY A 623 -9.95 -17.20 10.30
N VAL A 624 -9.11 -16.43 10.97
CA VAL A 624 -8.40 -16.85 12.18
C VAL A 624 -9.32 -17.01 13.40
N ASP A 625 -8.80 -17.70 14.41
CA ASP A 625 -9.35 -17.70 15.76
C ASP A 625 -8.76 -16.52 16.53
N GLY A 626 -9.63 -15.71 17.12
CA GLY A 626 -9.28 -14.46 17.75
C GLY A 626 -10.44 -13.89 18.55
N GLY A 627 -10.14 -12.86 19.33
CA GLY A 627 -11.12 -12.26 20.23
C GLY A 627 -10.85 -10.78 20.47
N GLY A 628 -11.87 -10.10 21.00
CA GLY A 628 -11.77 -8.69 21.35
C GLY A 628 -11.90 -7.73 20.17
N LEU A 629 -12.65 -8.12 19.13
CA LEU A 629 -12.93 -7.26 17.98
C LEU A 629 -13.55 -5.94 18.47
N HIS A 630 -12.94 -4.81 18.11
CA HIS A 630 -13.34 -3.46 18.54
C HIS A 630 -13.27 -3.23 20.07
N ALA A 631 -12.67 -4.14 20.85
CA ALA A 631 -12.57 -4.05 22.32
C ALA A 631 -11.26 -3.40 22.78
N SER A 632 -11.08 -3.22 24.09
CA SER A 632 -9.87 -2.65 24.68
C SER A 632 -8.62 -3.53 24.54
N ILE A 633 -8.80 -4.83 24.32
CA ILE A 633 -7.72 -5.78 24.02
C ILE A 633 -8.21 -6.63 22.86
N GLU A 634 -7.35 -6.86 21.87
CA GLU A 634 -7.62 -7.72 20.72
C GLU A 634 -6.45 -8.65 20.46
N TRP A 635 -6.73 -9.88 20.04
CA TRP A 635 -5.72 -10.92 19.83
C TRP A 635 -6.16 -11.98 18.81
N ALA A 636 -5.18 -12.65 18.19
CA ALA A 636 -5.37 -13.87 17.40
C ALA A 636 -4.44 -15.00 17.85
N THR A 637 -4.85 -16.26 17.71
CA THR A 637 -4.01 -17.41 18.08
C THR A 637 -2.98 -17.72 17.00
N LEU A 638 -1.73 -18.02 17.39
CA LEU A 638 -0.67 -18.33 16.42
C LEU A 638 -1.02 -19.55 15.55
N ASP A 639 -1.57 -20.60 16.18
CA ASP A 639 -1.95 -21.84 15.50
C ASP A 639 -3.02 -21.60 14.43
N SER A 640 -3.99 -20.71 14.70
CA SER A 640 -5.03 -20.40 13.71
C SER A 640 -4.48 -19.61 12.52
N ILE A 641 -3.52 -18.71 12.72
CA ILE A 641 -2.86 -17.96 11.64
C ILE A 641 -2.18 -18.94 10.68
N GLN A 642 -1.42 -19.89 11.22
CA GLN A 642 -0.75 -20.92 10.42
C GLN A 642 -1.76 -21.84 9.73
N THR A 643 -2.83 -22.21 10.43
CA THR A 643 -3.91 -23.07 9.89
C THR A 643 -4.65 -22.40 8.74
N VAL A 644 -5.01 -21.12 8.87
CA VAL A 644 -5.64 -20.34 7.79
C VAL A 644 -4.69 -20.21 6.61
N THR A 645 -3.40 -19.97 6.86
CA THR A 645 -2.39 -19.91 5.79
C THR A 645 -2.29 -21.24 5.01
N LYS A 646 -2.32 -22.38 5.71
CA LYS A 646 -2.39 -23.72 5.11
C LYS A 646 -3.67 -23.89 4.28
N ALA A 647 -4.82 -23.55 4.84
CA ALA A 647 -6.12 -23.66 4.18
C ALA A 647 -6.20 -22.82 2.90
N VAL A 648 -5.81 -21.55 2.96
CA VAL A 648 -5.75 -20.66 1.81
C VAL A 648 -4.84 -21.25 0.72
N SER A 649 -3.65 -21.72 1.09
CA SER A 649 -2.71 -22.33 0.11
C SER A 649 -3.33 -23.55 -0.58
N LEU A 650 -3.97 -24.45 0.18
CA LEU A 650 -4.61 -25.64 -0.38
C LEU A 650 -5.80 -25.30 -1.28
N VAL A 651 -6.67 -24.36 -0.87
CA VAL A 651 -7.81 -23.95 -1.70
C VAL A 651 -7.33 -23.31 -3.01
N VAL A 652 -6.28 -22.48 -2.95
CA VAL A 652 -5.64 -21.90 -4.13
C VAL A 652 -5.13 -23.00 -5.06
N GLU A 653 -4.36 -23.97 -4.54
CA GLU A 653 -3.83 -25.07 -5.34
C GLU A 653 -4.94 -25.92 -5.97
N MET A 654 -5.98 -26.27 -5.22
CA MET A 654 -7.09 -27.08 -5.71
C MET A 654 -7.94 -26.37 -6.76
N PHE A 655 -8.22 -25.09 -6.56
CA PHE A 655 -9.15 -24.34 -7.42
C PHE A 655 -8.46 -23.81 -8.68
N CYS A 656 -7.18 -23.42 -8.60
CA CYS A 656 -6.44 -22.79 -9.69
C CYS A 656 -5.58 -23.74 -10.53
N ALA A 657 -5.54 -25.04 -10.21
CA ALA A 657 -4.76 -26.07 -10.91
C ALA A 657 -5.08 -26.24 -12.41
#